data_AF-A0A1X9MHW1-F1
#
_entry.id   AF-A0A1X9MHW1-F1
#
_cell.length_a   1.000
_cell.length_b   1.000
_cell.length_c   1.000
_cell.angle_alpha   90.00
_cell.angle_beta   90.00
_cell.angle_gamma   90.00
#
_symmetry.space_group_name_H-M   'P 1'
#
loop_
_entity.id
_entity.type
_entity.pdbx_description
1 polymer ?
#
loop_
_entity_poly.entity_id
_entity_poly.type
_entity_poly.pdbx_seq_one_letter_code
_entity_poly.pdbx_strand_id
1 'polypeptide(L)'
;MGSGCDTKRNRKHIKKLHDLKQHEAALKHQLRSIRESETYKHHLIDGAYVGTAQNIAQQLRKDSDQYGWISDNVPLDYKFPLTNDEIMELVSLFDEIDSNIEEQLKRTFPDSKSLLTPEEFTGLTYREYSLREQLTKHQHIPEEELKPFYRYSNATRNELFSTTEEVLSIIKLLENKSETWIQRVLDDLSNKKAQAWKEFYQQVEALLNEVSELSKKHSLVVVTGLSERPLNDVKSDTSLLRKHLESGKGLGFPLIRPKVVKDSWYIVKDVKIDGRKCDNLESLIRLEEVLTVDCAINLMNHLMNDQLNTELPKKTGRGLTIAAIKNELEIFNEIMKLGDLLEEIPLELSNNLSKDSLLSLKNKLELVAVKVEIKTIEESLNNMLEILGRVETDTHDVVERIRTSITKRNIEEYVTSYDQLIQLEHYATKSNRFSKLKMLLKESLPALYDELSHSTNYVEWKNRIEYFNKALNWAKVNTWLNNFINFDVEQLTKDLEKVAKDIKTTLTELGANKAWSSTLINMTETQRQHLIAWSTAVRKAGKKTGPHAPRHLKDAQYHMTYCRDAIPAWVLPLYRVFDTFKMEPNLFDVAIIDEASQSGPEAVILKYLSKKLIVVGDNKQISPEYVGLNRNAVNYLRKEYLFDFDIADMLDGDTSFFDLSNVLFGGRITLREHFRCMPEIIEFSNKISYTNTPLTP
;
A
#
# COMPACT_ATOMS: atom_id res chain seq x y z
N MET A 1 67.13 -59.63 20.51
CA MET A 1 66.13 -59.36 19.45
C MET A 1 65.07 -58.29 19.81
N GLY A 2 65.24 -57.48 20.88
CA GLY A 2 64.18 -56.53 21.32
C GLY A 2 64.33 -55.06 20.90
N SER A 3 65.52 -54.57 20.54
CA SER A 3 65.79 -53.12 20.43
C SER A 3 65.16 -52.43 19.21
N GLY A 4 64.92 -53.14 18.10
CA GLY A 4 64.37 -52.56 16.87
C GLY A 4 62.83 -52.39 16.86
N CYS A 5 62.10 -53.19 17.63
CA CYS A 5 60.63 -53.14 17.69
C CYS A 5 60.15 -51.95 18.55
N ASP A 6 60.83 -51.70 19.66
CA ASP A 6 60.50 -50.62 20.60
C ASP A 6 60.77 -49.23 20.02
N THR A 7 61.81 -49.08 19.20
CA THR A 7 62.14 -47.79 18.55
C THR A 7 61.10 -47.39 17.51
N LYS A 8 60.57 -48.34 16.72
CA LYS A 8 59.49 -48.08 15.75
C LYS A 8 58.17 -47.74 16.45
N ARG A 9 57.85 -48.45 17.54
CA ARG A 9 56.67 -48.20 18.37
C ARG A 9 56.72 -46.83 19.04
N ASN A 10 57.86 -46.45 19.60
CA ASN A 10 58.06 -45.13 20.22
C ASN A 10 57.92 -43.99 19.20
N ARG A 11 58.46 -44.12 17.98
CA ARG A 11 58.27 -43.12 16.91
C ARG A 11 56.80 -42.94 16.55
N LYS A 12 56.01 -44.02 16.51
CA LYS A 12 54.57 -43.95 16.25
C LYS A 12 53.81 -43.20 17.34
N HIS A 13 54.10 -43.48 18.62
CA HIS A 13 53.46 -42.76 19.74
C HIS A 13 53.87 -41.28 19.79
N ILE A 14 55.13 -40.94 19.46
CA ILE A 14 55.58 -39.54 19.37
C ILE A 14 54.82 -38.78 18.28
N LYS A 15 54.68 -39.35 17.08
CA LYS A 15 53.92 -38.73 15.99
C LYS A 15 52.45 -38.54 16.39
N LYS A 16 51.81 -39.58 16.93
CA LYS A 16 50.43 -39.52 17.41
C LYS A 16 50.24 -38.43 18.47
N LEU A 17 51.18 -38.30 19.41
CA LEU A 17 51.14 -37.27 20.45
C LEU A 17 51.23 -35.85 19.86
N HIS A 18 52.04 -35.65 18.82
CA HIS A 18 52.15 -34.36 18.13
C HIS A 18 50.84 -33.98 17.44
N ASP A 19 50.26 -34.91 16.67
CA ASP A 19 48.99 -34.69 15.95
C ASP A 19 47.85 -34.38 16.94
N LEU A 20 47.76 -35.12 18.04
CA LEU A 20 46.76 -34.87 19.08
C LEU A 20 46.92 -33.50 19.75
N LYS A 21 48.15 -33.04 20.01
CA LYS A 21 48.40 -31.72 20.60
C LYS A 21 48.05 -30.58 19.64
N GLN A 22 48.28 -30.75 18.34
CA GLN A 22 47.83 -29.77 17.34
C GLN A 22 46.30 -29.69 17.29
N HIS A 23 45.63 -30.83 17.34
CA HIS A 23 44.17 -30.88 17.34
C HIS A 23 43.58 -30.24 18.61
N GLU A 24 44.17 -30.49 19.78
CA GLU A 24 43.78 -29.83 21.04
C GLU A 24 43.90 -28.30 20.93
N ALA A 25 44.98 -27.79 20.34
CA ALA A 25 45.19 -26.35 20.15
C ALA A 25 44.15 -25.73 19.21
N ALA A 26 43.77 -26.42 18.13
CA ALA A 26 42.76 -25.97 17.20
C ALA A 26 41.37 -25.88 17.86
N LEU A 27 40.96 -26.90 18.62
CA LEU A 27 39.69 -26.90 19.36
C LEU A 27 39.63 -25.78 20.41
N LYS A 28 40.73 -25.57 21.16
CA LYS A 28 40.82 -24.46 22.13
C LYS A 28 40.71 -23.09 21.46
N HIS A 29 41.29 -22.93 20.27
CA HIS A 29 41.17 -21.69 19.50
C HIS A 29 39.72 -21.44 19.06
N GLN A 30 39.00 -22.46 18.58
CA GLN A 30 37.59 -22.35 18.19
C GLN A 30 36.69 -21.97 19.38
N LEU A 31 36.86 -22.64 20.53
CA LEU A 31 36.13 -22.30 21.75
C LEU A 31 36.40 -20.87 22.22
N ARG A 32 37.65 -20.40 22.09
CA ARG A 32 38.02 -19.02 22.42
C ARG A 32 37.36 -18.02 21.48
N SER A 33 37.34 -18.27 20.17
CA SER A 33 36.66 -17.38 19.22
C SER A 33 35.14 -17.29 19.47
N ILE A 34 34.50 -18.38 19.89
CA ILE A 34 33.07 -18.36 20.26
C ILE A 34 32.85 -17.50 21.51
N ARG A 35 33.66 -17.65 22.55
CA ARG A 35 33.58 -16.78 23.75
C ARG A 35 33.88 -15.30 23.47
N GLU A 36 34.81 -15.03 22.57
CA GLU A 36 35.10 -13.67 22.11
C GLU A 36 33.90 -13.08 21.35
N SER A 37 33.15 -13.89 20.59
CA SER A 37 31.89 -13.46 19.97
C SER A 37 30.74 -13.24 20.97
N GLU A 38 30.63 -14.03 22.05
CA GLU A 38 29.60 -13.83 23.09
C GLU A 38 29.79 -12.54 23.91
N THR A 39 31.04 -12.08 24.04
CA THR A 39 31.38 -10.84 24.76
C THR A 39 31.35 -9.60 23.87
N TYR A 40 31.17 -9.77 22.56
CA TYR A 40 31.04 -8.68 21.60
C TYR A 40 29.70 -7.95 21.77
N LYS A 41 29.73 -6.61 21.69
CA LYS A 41 28.52 -5.79 21.72
C LYS A 41 27.96 -5.65 20.31
N HIS A 42 26.80 -6.24 20.07
CA HIS A 42 26.08 -6.12 18.82
C HIS A 42 25.14 -4.91 18.85
N HIS A 43 24.99 -4.26 17.69
CA HIS A 43 24.01 -3.21 17.42
C HIS A 43 23.13 -3.69 16.27
N LEU A 44 21.92 -4.16 16.57
CA LEU A 44 21.00 -4.72 15.59
C LEU A 44 19.82 -3.78 15.35
N ILE A 45 19.30 -3.77 14.12
CA ILE A 45 18.14 -2.97 13.71
C ILE A 45 18.30 -1.50 14.13
N ASP A 46 19.33 -0.85 13.60
CA ASP A 46 19.64 0.58 13.86
C ASP A 46 19.73 0.97 15.35
N GLY A 47 20.08 0.02 16.22
CA GLY A 47 20.24 0.24 17.65
C GLY A 47 18.98 -0.02 18.49
N ALA A 48 17.93 -0.61 17.92
CA ALA A 48 16.78 -1.07 18.68
C ALA A 48 17.13 -2.19 19.67
N TYR A 49 18.07 -3.08 19.30
CA TYR A 49 18.61 -4.13 20.16
C TYR A 49 20.11 -3.97 20.30
N VAL A 50 20.59 -3.74 21.53
CA VAL A 50 22.00 -3.45 21.82
C VAL A 50 22.49 -4.24 23.01
N GLY A 51 23.71 -4.79 22.90
CA GLY A 51 24.42 -5.42 24.00
C GLY A 51 25.10 -6.72 23.57
N THR A 52 25.50 -7.55 24.54
CA THR A 52 25.97 -8.90 24.26
C THR A 52 24.81 -9.79 23.80
N ALA A 53 25.11 -10.97 23.24
CA ALA A 53 24.09 -11.96 22.88
C ALA A 53 23.13 -12.27 24.07
N GLN A 54 23.66 -12.30 25.30
CA GLN A 54 22.86 -12.47 26.52
C GLN A 54 21.93 -11.28 26.80
N ASN A 55 22.41 -10.04 26.62
CA ASN A 55 21.55 -8.85 26.79
C ASN A 55 20.44 -8.82 25.74
N ILE A 56 20.76 -9.18 24.49
CA ILE A 56 19.81 -9.23 23.39
C ILE A 56 18.75 -10.32 23.65
N ALA A 57 19.16 -11.51 24.13
CA ALA A 57 18.23 -12.57 24.53
C ALA A 57 17.27 -12.13 25.66
N GLN A 58 17.77 -11.36 26.64
CA GLN A 58 16.92 -10.79 27.70
C GLN A 58 15.93 -9.74 27.17
N GLN A 59 16.35 -8.89 26.23
CA GLN A 59 15.47 -7.92 25.58
C GLN A 59 14.38 -8.63 24.77
N LEU A 60 14.74 -9.60 23.92
CA LEU A 60 13.80 -10.42 23.18
C LEU A 60 12.78 -11.12 24.09
N ARG A 61 13.21 -11.66 25.23
CA ARG A 61 12.31 -12.33 26.17
C ARG A 61 11.30 -11.39 26.81
N LYS A 62 11.68 -10.15 27.10
CA LYS A 62 10.76 -9.11 27.61
C LYS A 62 9.73 -8.71 26.55
N ASP A 63 10.16 -8.63 25.30
CA ASP A 63 9.33 -8.23 24.17
C ASP A 63 8.46 -9.39 23.62
N SER A 64 8.74 -10.63 24.03
CA SER A 64 8.14 -11.85 23.47
C SER A 64 6.61 -11.88 23.58
N ASP A 65 6.05 -11.42 24.70
CA ASP A 65 4.60 -11.47 24.92
C ASP A 65 3.85 -10.53 23.97
N GLN A 66 4.49 -9.43 23.56
CA GLN A 66 3.87 -8.40 22.72
C GLN A 66 4.22 -8.55 21.23
N TYR A 67 5.44 -8.99 20.92
CA TYR A 67 6.01 -8.96 19.56
C TYR A 67 6.46 -10.35 19.06
N GLY A 68 6.42 -11.38 19.92
CA GLY A 68 6.91 -12.73 19.63
C GLY A 68 5.95 -13.65 18.88
N TRP A 69 5.00 -13.09 18.13
CA TRP A 69 3.96 -13.84 17.42
C TRP A 69 4.28 -14.12 15.94
N ILE A 70 5.36 -13.56 15.40
CA ILE A 70 5.84 -13.94 14.06
C ILE A 70 6.79 -15.13 14.20
N SER A 71 6.34 -16.29 13.71
CA SER A 71 7.07 -17.57 13.81
C SER A 71 8.05 -17.82 12.66
N ASP A 72 8.00 -17.03 11.59
CA ASP A 72 8.86 -17.16 10.41
C ASP A 72 10.34 -16.86 10.71
N ASN A 73 11.24 -17.54 9.99
CA ASN A 73 12.67 -17.26 10.06
C ASN A 73 13.02 -16.10 9.12
N VAL A 74 13.32 -14.93 9.68
CA VAL A 74 13.55 -13.70 8.92
C VAL A 74 15.02 -13.28 9.00
N PRO A 75 15.75 -13.18 7.88
CA PRO A 75 17.11 -12.65 7.88
C PRO A 75 17.16 -11.18 8.34
N LEU A 76 18.24 -10.79 9.03
CA LEU A 76 18.42 -9.41 9.55
C LEU A 76 18.34 -8.33 8.47
N ASP A 77 18.95 -8.59 7.32
CA ASP A 77 19.04 -7.70 6.17
C ASP A 77 17.81 -7.74 5.26
N TYR A 78 16.86 -8.63 5.54
CA TYR A 78 15.67 -8.81 4.71
C TYR A 78 14.76 -7.56 4.76
N LYS A 79 14.42 -7.03 3.58
CA LYS A 79 13.44 -5.97 3.44
C LYS A 79 12.09 -6.59 3.10
N PHE A 80 11.15 -6.48 4.03
CA PHE A 80 9.81 -7.00 3.83
C PHE A 80 9.10 -6.17 2.74
N PRO A 81 8.45 -6.82 1.75
CA PRO A 81 7.97 -6.13 0.54
C PRO A 81 6.67 -5.34 0.75
N LEU A 82 5.94 -5.56 1.85
CA LEU A 82 4.72 -4.83 2.17
C LEU A 82 4.97 -3.78 3.25
N THR A 83 4.26 -2.66 3.16
CA THR A 83 4.22 -1.66 4.22
C THR A 83 3.27 -2.07 5.35
N ASN A 84 3.37 -1.42 6.52
CA ASN A 84 2.42 -1.65 7.63
C ASN A 84 0.96 -1.42 7.18
N ASP A 85 0.71 -0.37 6.40
CA ASP A 85 -0.63 -0.04 5.90
C ASP A 85 -1.17 -1.13 4.97
N GLU A 86 -0.30 -1.73 4.13
CA GLU A 86 -0.68 -2.82 3.23
C GLU A 86 -0.99 -4.13 3.96
N ILE A 87 -0.35 -4.41 5.10
CA ILE A 87 -0.69 -5.59 5.91
C ILE A 87 -1.99 -5.35 6.69
N MET A 88 -2.22 -4.13 7.19
CA MET A 88 -3.49 -3.74 7.81
C MET A 88 -4.64 -3.81 6.80
N GLU A 89 -4.39 -3.37 5.57
CA GLU A 89 -5.29 -3.54 4.42
C GLU A 89 -5.57 -5.04 4.19
N LEU A 90 -4.52 -5.86 4.10
CA LEU A 90 -4.64 -7.31 3.87
C LEU A 90 -5.51 -8.01 4.93
N VAL A 91 -5.34 -7.70 6.22
CA VAL A 91 -6.16 -8.29 7.29
C VAL A 91 -7.59 -7.77 7.30
N SER A 92 -7.80 -6.53 6.89
CA SER A 92 -9.16 -6.02 6.67
C SER A 92 -9.83 -6.74 5.49
N LEU A 93 -9.08 -7.06 4.44
CA LEU A 93 -9.58 -7.82 3.29
C LEU A 93 -9.86 -9.30 3.62
N PHE A 94 -9.10 -9.92 4.52
CA PHE A 94 -9.41 -11.28 5.04
C PHE A 94 -10.72 -11.34 5.84
N ASP A 95 -11.08 -10.25 6.50
CA ASP A 95 -12.33 -10.09 7.27
C ASP A 95 -13.51 -9.75 6.34
N GLU A 96 -13.27 -8.97 5.28
CA GLU A 96 -14.31 -8.49 4.37
C GLU A 96 -14.61 -9.44 3.21
N ILE A 97 -13.62 -10.17 2.66
CA ILE A 97 -13.80 -11.09 1.53
C ILE A 97 -13.85 -12.52 2.06
N ASP A 98 -15.07 -12.96 2.39
CA ASP A 98 -15.33 -14.33 2.81
C ASP A 98 -15.47 -15.29 1.60
N SER A 99 -15.65 -16.59 1.90
CA SER A 99 -15.83 -17.61 0.87
C SER A 99 -17.07 -17.39 -0.01
N ASN A 100 -18.11 -16.72 0.51
CA ASN A 100 -19.33 -16.44 -0.24
C ASN A 100 -19.10 -15.33 -1.27
N ILE A 101 -18.38 -14.27 -0.92
CA ILE A 101 -17.99 -13.21 -1.86
C ILE A 101 -17.04 -13.77 -2.92
N GLU A 102 -16.07 -14.62 -2.55
CA GLU A 102 -15.20 -15.28 -3.53
C GLU A 102 -15.98 -16.17 -4.52
N GLU A 103 -17.05 -16.84 -4.08
CA GLU A 103 -17.93 -17.59 -4.97
C GLU A 103 -18.75 -16.70 -5.90
N GLN A 104 -19.26 -15.57 -5.41
CA GLN A 104 -20.00 -14.60 -6.23
C GLN A 104 -19.11 -13.99 -7.33
N LEU A 105 -17.84 -13.69 -7.01
CA LEU A 105 -16.87 -13.12 -7.94
C LEU A 105 -16.35 -14.11 -9.01
N LYS A 106 -16.59 -15.41 -8.86
CA LYS A 106 -16.31 -16.40 -9.92
C LYS A 106 -17.30 -16.32 -11.08
N ARG A 107 -18.51 -15.82 -10.81
CA ARG A 107 -19.55 -15.64 -11.82
C ARG A 107 -19.32 -14.35 -12.61
N THR A 108 -19.78 -14.34 -13.85
CA THR A 108 -19.59 -13.21 -14.76
C THR A 108 -20.69 -12.15 -14.61
N PHE A 109 -20.33 -10.88 -14.69
CA PHE A 109 -21.23 -9.74 -14.66
C PHE A 109 -20.67 -8.58 -15.52
N PRO A 110 -21.52 -7.72 -16.09
CA PRO A 110 -21.09 -6.62 -16.96
C PRO A 110 -20.50 -5.46 -16.17
N ASP A 111 -19.75 -4.58 -16.85
CA ASP A 111 -19.33 -3.29 -16.30
C ASP A 111 -20.56 -2.38 -16.10
N SER A 112 -20.73 -1.82 -14.91
CA SER A 112 -21.79 -0.89 -14.56
C SER A 112 -21.86 0.33 -15.49
N LYS A 113 -20.72 0.74 -16.07
CA LYS A 113 -20.62 1.83 -17.06
C LYS A 113 -21.17 1.47 -18.45
N SER A 114 -21.36 0.19 -18.72
CA SER A 114 -21.99 -0.28 -19.96
C SER A 114 -23.52 -0.23 -19.91
N LEU A 115 -24.08 0.03 -18.72
CA LEU A 115 -25.51 0.18 -18.46
C LEU A 115 -25.84 1.63 -18.15
N LEU A 116 -27.11 2.00 -18.30
CA LEU A 116 -27.60 3.29 -17.86
C LEU A 116 -27.52 3.40 -16.34
N THR A 117 -27.24 4.60 -15.84
CA THR A 117 -27.34 4.87 -14.40
C THR A 117 -28.79 4.73 -13.93
N PRO A 118 -29.02 4.48 -12.62
CA PRO A 118 -30.37 4.44 -12.08
C PRO A 118 -31.18 5.72 -12.36
N GLU A 119 -30.53 6.88 -12.38
CA GLU A 119 -31.13 8.18 -12.70
C GLU A 119 -31.55 8.27 -14.17
N GLU A 120 -30.68 7.86 -15.10
CA GLU A 120 -30.99 7.82 -16.53
C GLU A 120 -32.11 6.83 -16.84
N PHE A 121 -32.06 5.61 -16.28
CA PHE A 121 -33.10 4.60 -16.48
C PHE A 121 -34.46 5.08 -15.95
N THR A 122 -34.46 5.69 -14.76
CA THR A 122 -35.67 6.28 -14.14
C THR A 122 -36.23 7.40 -15.02
N GLY A 123 -35.36 8.31 -15.48
CA GLY A 123 -35.74 9.42 -16.36
C GLY A 123 -36.35 8.94 -17.67
N LEU A 124 -35.72 7.98 -18.35
CA LEU A 124 -36.25 7.38 -19.58
C LEU A 124 -37.57 6.66 -19.36
N THR A 125 -37.71 5.92 -18.27
CA THR A 125 -38.93 5.16 -17.95
C THR A 125 -40.11 6.11 -17.67
N TYR A 126 -39.92 7.15 -16.86
CA TYR A 126 -40.96 8.17 -16.65
C TYR A 126 -41.29 8.93 -17.93
N ARG A 127 -40.27 9.23 -18.75
CA ARG A 127 -40.48 9.88 -20.05
C ARG A 127 -41.31 8.99 -20.97
N GLU A 128 -41.00 7.70 -21.05
CA GLU A 128 -41.78 6.71 -21.81
C GLU A 128 -43.23 6.65 -21.33
N TYR A 129 -43.47 6.60 -20.01
CA TYR A 129 -44.83 6.63 -19.45
C TYR A 129 -45.60 7.89 -19.86
N SER A 130 -44.97 9.07 -19.74
CA SER A 130 -45.59 10.34 -20.15
C SER A 130 -45.88 10.40 -21.65
N LEU A 131 -44.96 9.92 -22.50
CA LEU A 131 -45.15 9.87 -23.95
C LEU A 131 -46.27 8.87 -24.34
N ARG A 132 -46.35 7.72 -23.66
CA ARG A 132 -47.43 6.74 -23.87
C ARG A 132 -48.78 7.29 -23.41
N GLU A 133 -48.82 8.12 -22.38
CA GLU A 133 -50.03 8.86 -21.99
C GLU A 133 -50.42 9.93 -23.03
N GLN A 134 -49.46 10.64 -23.62
CA GLN A 134 -49.74 11.56 -24.73
C GLN A 134 -50.31 10.84 -25.95
N LEU A 135 -49.81 9.63 -26.26
CA LEU A 135 -50.35 8.78 -27.32
C LEU A 135 -51.84 8.45 -27.15
N THR A 136 -52.32 8.25 -25.91
CA THR A 136 -53.75 7.93 -25.69
C THR A 136 -54.66 9.09 -26.07
N LYS A 137 -54.18 10.34 -25.97
CA LYS A 137 -54.93 11.54 -26.35
C LYS A 137 -55.14 11.69 -27.86
N HIS A 138 -54.31 11.03 -28.68
CA HIS A 138 -54.32 11.16 -30.15
C HIS A 138 -54.58 9.83 -30.88
N GLN A 139 -55.15 8.82 -30.20
CA GLN A 139 -55.36 7.45 -30.71
C GLN A 139 -56.19 7.32 -32.00
N HIS A 140 -56.85 8.40 -32.44
CA HIS A 140 -57.75 8.37 -33.59
C HIS A 140 -57.07 8.61 -34.95
N ILE A 141 -55.78 8.97 -34.99
CA ILE A 141 -55.07 9.23 -36.25
C ILE A 141 -54.47 7.92 -36.82
N PRO A 142 -54.88 7.45 -38.01
CA PRO A 142 -54.34 6.24 -38.63
C PRO A 142 -52.86 6.36 -38.97
N GLU A 143 -52.11 5.25 -38.85
CA GLU A 143 -50.67 5.21 -39.17
C GLU A 143 -50.36 5.59 -40.64
N GLU A 144 -51.28 5.27 -41.56
CA GLU A 144 -51.15 5.63 -42.99
C GLU A 144 -51.04 7.15 -43.20
N GLU A 145 -51.69 7.95 -42.35
CA GLU A 145 -51.61 9.41 -42.41
C GLU A 145 -50.29 9.98 -41.85
N LEU A 146 -49.55 9.18 -41.07
CA LEU A 146 -48.29 9.58 -40.45
C LEU A 146 -47.07 9.23 -41.33
N LYS A 147 -47.22 8.27 -42.25
CA LYS A 147 -46.14 7.80 -43.15
C LYS A 147 -45.35 8.91 -43.85
N PRO A 148 -45.97 9.98 -44.39
CA PRO A 148 -45.23 11.06 -45.05
C PRO A 148 -44.25 11.77 -44.11
N PHE A 149 -44.59 11.90 -42.82
CA PHE A 149 -43.81 12.66 -41.84
C PHE A 149 -42.51 11.96 -41.45
N TYR A 150 -42.45 10.63 -41.45
CA TYR A 150 -41.23 9.88 -41.11
C TYR A 150 -40.10 10.05 -42.13
N ARG A 151 -40.39 10.58 -43.34
CA ARG A 151 -39.36 10.88 -44.36
C ARG A 151 -38.54 12.12 -43.99
N TYR A 152 -39.09 13.00 -43.14
CA TYR A 152 -38.45 14.23 -42.73
C TYR A 152 -37.56 14.00 -41.50
N SER A 153 -36.44 14.73 -41.46
CA SER A 153 -35.54 14.75 -40.31
C SER A 153 -36.27 15.26 -39.06
N ASN A 154 -35.77 14.92 -37.86
CA ASN A 154 -36.36 15.42 -36.62
C ASN A 154 -36.31 16.95 -36.54
N ALA A 155 -35.23 17.57 -37.01
CA ALA A 155 -35.09 19.02 -37.07
C ALA A 155 -36.17 19.65 -37.96
N THR A 156 -36.37 19.11 -39.16
CA THR A 156 -37.40 19.60 -40.09
C THR A 156 -38.81 19.42 -39.54
N ARG A 157 -39.09 18.31 -38.83
CA ARG A 157 -40.40 18.10 -38.19
C ARG A 157 -40.67 19.12 -37.08
N ASN A 158 -39.65 19.45 -36.28
CA ASN A 158 -39.77 20.45 -35.22
C ASN A 158 -39.96 21.86 -35.78
N GLU A 159 -39.22 22.20 -36.85
CA GLU A 159 -39.38 23.45 -37.58
C GLU A 159 -40.81 23.58 -38.12
N LEU A 160 -41.31 22.57 -38.84
CA LEU A 160 -42.69 22.53 -39.33
C LEU A 160 -43.73 22.65 -38.21
N PHE A 161 -43.50 22.02 -37.04
CA PHE A 161 -44.38 22.16 -35.89
C PHE A 161 -44.40 23.59 -35.37
N SER A 162 -43.23 24.23 -35.25
CA SER A 162 -43.12 25.62 -34.81
C SER A 162 -43.76 26.60 -35.80
N THR A 163 -43.51 26.43 -37.11
CA THR A 163 -44.16 27.23 -38.17
C THR A 163 -45.67 27.06 -38.11
N THR A 164 -46.17 25.84 -37.94
CA THR A 164 -47.62 25.57 -37.85
C THR A 164 -48.26 26.22 -36.61
N GLU A 165 -47.58 26.16 -35.46
CA GLU A 165 -48.03 26.85 -34.23
C GLU A 165 -48.06 28.37 -34.40
N GLU A 166 -47.03 28.93 -35.01
CA GLU A 166 -46.95 30.37 -35.25
C GLU A 166 -48.06 30.83 -36.19
N VAL A 167 -48.28 30.11 -37.31
CA VAL A 167 -49.40 30.34 -38.24
C VAL A 167 -50.74 30.30 -37.50
N LEU A 168 -51.01 29.27 -36.70
CA LEU A 168 -52.26 29.14 -35.94
C LEU A 168 -52.44 30.29 -34.93
N SER A 169 -51.34 30.77 -34.33
CA SER A 169 -51.36 31.90 -33.40
C SER A 169 -51.70 33.23 -34.10
N ILE A 170 -51.15 33.47 -35.29
CA ILE A 170 -51.44 34.66 -36.09
C ILE A 170 -52.88 34.63 -36.59
N ILE A 171 -53.37 33.49 -37.09
CA ILE A 171 -54.77 33.31 -37.49
C ILE A 171 -55.70 33.68 -36.33
N LYS A 172 -55.42 33.18 -35.11
CA LYS A 172 -56.21 33.50 -33.92
C LYS A 172 -56.17 34.99 -33.55
N LEU A 173 -55.02 35.65 -33.71
CA LEU A 173 -54.88 37.10 -33.49
C LEU A 173 -55.73 37.90 -34.48
N LEU A 174 -55.72 37.51 -35.76
CA LEU A 174 -56.47 38.16 -36.83
C LEU A 174 -57.98 37.96 -36.67
N GLU A 175 -58.44 36.75 -36.34
CA GLU A 175 -59.86 36.46 -36.10
C GLU A 175 -60.46 37.33 -34.97
N ASN A 176 -59.67 37.68 -33.95
CA ASN A 176 -60.14 38.52 -32.83
C ASN A 176 -60.46 39.97 -33.23
N LYS A 177 -60.06 40.43 -34.42
CA LYS A 177 -60.27 41.81 -34.88
C LYS A 177 -61.65 42.04 -35.51
N SER A 178 -62.42 40.98 -35.79
CA SER A 178 -63.83 41.01 -36.25
C SER A 178 -64.16 41.80 -37.54
N GLU A 179 -63.16 42.19 -38.33
CA GLU A 179 -63.36 42.88 -39.61
C GLU A 179 -63.66 41.90 -40.77
N THR A 180 -64.59 42.25 -41.65
CA THR A 180 -65.04 41.36 -42.74
C THR A 180 -63.97 41.13 -43.80
N TRP A 181 -63.09 42.09 -44.04
CA TRP A 181 -62.00 41.96 -45.02
C TRP A 181 -60.91 40.98 -44.55
N ILE A 182 -60.75 40.76 -43.23
CA ILE A 182 -59.76 39.83 -42.66
C ILE A 182 -60.10 38.39 -43.06
N GLN A 183 -61.39 38.01 -43.05
CA GLN A 183 -61.82 36.67 -43.46
C GLN A 183 -61.46 36.40 -44.93
N ARG A 184 -61.69 37.37 -45.82
CA ARG A 184 -61.29 37.25 -47.23
C ARG A 184 -59.77 37.12 -47.38
N VAL A 185 -58.98 37.86 -46.61
CA VAL A 185 -57.51 37.72 -46.62
C VAL A 185 -57.10 36.31 -46.19
N LEU A 186 -57.68 35.79 -45.10
CA LEU A 186 -57.38 34.43 -44.61
C LEU A 186 -57.74 33.37 -45.66
N ASP A 187 -58.89 33.51 -46.34
CA ASP A 187 -59.29 32.63 -47.44
C ASP A 187 -58.33 32.71 -48.64
N ASP A 188 -57.96 33.93 -49.06
CA ASP A 188 -57.04 34.14 -50.17
C ASP A 188 -55.64 33.59 -49.87
N LEU A 189 -55.11 33.83 -48.67
CA LEU A 189 -53.83 33.29 -48.22
C LEU A 189 -53.86 31.76 -48.12
N SER A 190 -54.96 31.19 -47.61
CA SER A 190 -55.14 29.74 -47.57
C SER A 190 -55.15 29.09 -48.96
N ASN A 191 -55.47 29.88 -50.00
CA ASN A 191 -55.46 29.49 -51.40
C ASN A 191 -54.23 30.00 -52.18
N LYS A 192 -53.16 30.45 -51.49
CA LYS A 192 -51.90 30.98 -52.07
C LYS A 192 -52.07 32.19 -52.98
N LYS A 193 -53.05 33.06 -52.70
CA LYS A 193 -53.28 34.33 -53.41
C LYS A 193 -52.71 35.53 -52.65
N ALA A 194 -51.49 35.41 -52.13
CA ALA A 194 -50.85 36.45 -51.32
C ALA A 194 -50.35 37.67 -52.13
N GLN A 195 -50.06 37.49 -53.42
CA GLN A 195 -49.39 38.50 -54.24
C GLN A 195 -50.17 39.83 -54.33
N ALA A 196 -51.49 39.77 -54.53
CA ALA A 196 -52.32 40.97 -54.60
C ALA A 196 -52.31 41.77 -53.29
N TRP A 197 -52.29 41.07 -52.15
CA TRP A 197 -52.21 41.68 -50.81
C TRP A 197 -50.84 42.29 -50.54
N LYS A 198 -49.77 41.64 -51.03
CA LYS A 198 -48.39 42.14 -50.95
C LYS A 198 -48.20 43.42 -51.76
N GLU A 199 -48.71 43.46 -53.00
CA GLU A 199 -48.66 44.66 -53.86
C GLU A 199 -49.45 45.82 -53.25
N PHE A 200 -50.65 45.55 -52.71
CA PHE A 200 -51.44 46.54 -52.01
C PHE A 200 -50.69 47.12 -50.81
N TYR A 201 -50.15 46.28 -49.92
CA TYR A 201 -49.40 46.71 -48.75
C TYR A 201 -48.19 47.58 -49.13
N GLN A 202 -47.39 47.14 -50.10
CA GLN A 202 -46.21 47.85 -50.57
C GLN A 202 -46.55 49.24 -51.15
N GLN A 203 -47.65 49.36 -51.89
CA GLN A 203 -48.09 50.65 -52.43
C GLN A 203 -48.49 51.64 -51.33
N VAL A 204 -49.26 51.19 -50.33
CA VAL A 204 -49.68 52.05 -49.21
C VAL A 204 -48.49 52.40 -48.31
N GLU A 205 -47.60 51.44 -48.03
CA GLU A 205 -46.39 51.65 -47.24
C GLU A 205 -45.44 52.67 -47.91
N ALA A 206 -45.24 52.58 -49.23
CA ALA A 206 -44.42 53.54 -49.98
C ALA A 206 -44.97 54.97 -49.87
N LEU A 207 -46.30 55.13 -50.00
CA LEU A 207 -46.97 56.44 -49.85
C LEU A 207 -46.84 56.99 -48.43
N LEU A 208 -47.02 56.15 -47.40
CA LEU A 208 -46.83 56.56 -46.00
C LEU A 208 -45.41 57.05 -45.75
N ASN A 209 -44.41 56.33 -46.24
CA ASN A 209 -43.00 56.68 -46.06
C ASN A 209 -42.66 58.01 -46.75
N GLU A 210 -43.26 58.30 -47.90
CA GLU A 210 -43.10 59.58 -48.61
C GLU A 210 -43.64 60.77 -47.79
N VAL A 211 -44.81 60.62 -47.15
CA VAL A 211 -45.53 61.76 -46.56
C VAL A 211 -45.52 61.83 -45.03
N SER A 212 -44.94 60.84 -44.33
CA SER A 212 -44.95 60.75 -42.86
C SER A 212 -44.43 62.01 -42.17
N GLU A 213 -43.24 62.50 -42.53
CA GLU A 213 -42.65 63.70 -41.91
C GLU A 213 -43.38 64.99 -42.31
N LEU A 214 -43.79 65.10 -43.58
CA LEU A 214 -44.57 66.25 -44.07
C LEU A 214 -45.94 66.34 -43.39
N SER A 215 -46.58 65.20 -43.11
CA SER A 215 -47.88 65.15 -42.46
C SER A 215 -47.84 65.63 -41.01
N LYS A 216 -46.73 65.38 -40.30
CA LYS A 216 -46.49 65.92 -38.95
C LYS A 216 -46.26 67.43 -39.00
N LYS A 217 -45.39 67.88 -39.91
CA LYS A 217 -45.06 69.30 -40.12
C LYS A 217 -46.31 70.14 -40.44
N HIS A 218 -47.23 69.59 -41.24
CA HIS A 218 -48.42 70.31 -41.74
C HIS A 218 -49.76 69.78 -41.22
N SER A 219 -49.76 69.17 -40.03
CA SER A 219 -50.91 68.43 -39.50
C SER A 219 -52.21 69.25 -39.44
N LEU A 220 -52.12 70.51 -38.98
CA LEU A 220 -53.26 71.40 -38.76
C LEU A 220 -53.36 72.55 -39.77
N VAL A 221 -52.57 72.52 -40.85
CA VAL A 221 -52.54 73.61 -41.83
C VAL A 221 -53.83 73.66 -42.62
N VAL A 222 -54.46 74.83 -42.70
CA VAL A 222 -55.74 74.97 -43.42
C VAL A 222 -55.50 75.60 -44.78
N VAL A 223 -55.86 74.87 -45.84
CA VAL A 223 -55.85 75.37 -47.22
C VAL A 223 -57.27 75.72 -47.64
N THR A 224 -57.49 76.94 -48.11
CA THR A 224 -58.80 77.41 -48.60
C THR A 224 -58.65 78.01 -50.00
N GLY A 225 -59.76 78.11 -50.74
CA GLY A 225 -59.77 78.76 -52.06
C GLY A 225 -59.31 77.88 -53.22
N LEU A 226 -59.31 76.56 -53.05
CA LEU A 226 -58.90 75.59 -54.09
C LEU A 226 -59.91 75.47 -55.25
N SER A 227 -61.15 76.00 -55.12
CA SER A 227 -62.26 75.78 -56.07
C SER A 227 -62.54 74.28 -56.31
N GLU A 228 -63.47 73.89 -57.19
CA GLU A 228 -63.73 72.47 -57.54
C GLU A 228 -62.60 71.82 -58.37
N ARG A 229 -61.36 72.29 -58.24
CA ARG A 229 -60.23 71.81 -59.04
C ARG A 229 -59.63 70.54 -58.43
N PRO A 230 -59.21 69.55 -59.25
CA PRO A 230 -58.50 68.37 -58.74
C PRO A 230 -57.20 68.75 -58.03
N LEU A 231 -56.97 68.18 -56.84
CA LEU A 231 -55.79 68.49 -56.02
C LEU A 231 -54.46 68.20 -56.74
N ASN A 232 -54.43 67.18 -57.61
CA ASN A 232 -53.25 66.85 -58.42
C ASN A 232 -52.90 67.97 -59.40
N ASP A 233 -53.90 68.60 -60.02
CA ASP A 233 -53.70 69.72 -60.94
C ASP A 233 -53.18 70.93 -60.17
N VAL A 234 -53.77 71.20 -58.99
CA VAL A 234 -53.30 72.30 -58.12
C VAL A 234 -51.87 72.05 -57.62
N LYS A 235 -51.51 70.81 -57.27
CA LYS A 235 -50.14 70.43 -56.87
C LYS A 235 -49.15 70.65 -58.02
N SER A 236 -49.51 70.23 -59.23
CA SER A 236 -48.70 70.42 -60.44
C SER A 236 -48.49 71.90 -60.75
N ASP A 237 -49.57 72.68 -60.75
CA ASP A 237 -49.53 74.13 -60.98
C ASP A 237 -48.71 74.85 -59.89
N THR A 238 -48.84 74.42 -58.62
CA THR A 238 -48.03 74.95 -57.50
C THR A 238 -46.56 74.66 -57.72
N SER A 239 -46.19 73.44 -58.13
CA SER A 239 -44.80 73.06 -58.39
C SER A 239 -44.20 73.84 -59.57
N LEU A 240 -44.96 74.03 -60.65
CA LEU A 240 -44.55 74.84 -61.80
C LEU A 240 -44.35 76.31 -61.42
N LEU A 241 -45.27 76.86 -60.63
CA LEU A 241 -45.19 78.24 -60.14
C LEU A 241 -44.02 78.42 -59.15
N ARG A 242 -43.80 77.48 -58.24
CA ARG A 242 -42.65 77.48 -57.31
C ARG A 242 -41.34 77.47 -58.10
N LYS A 243 -41.15 76.50 -59.00
CA LYS A 243 -39.93 76.41 -59.84
C LYS A 243 -39.69 77.68 -60.65
N HIS A 244 -40.76 78.32 -61.12
CA HIS A 244 -40.67 79.62 -61.79
C HIS A 244 -40.09 80.70 -60.86
N LEU A 245 -40.60 80.84 -59.64
CA LEU A 245 -40.09 81.80 -58.64
C LEU A 245 -38.67 81.45 -58.14
N GLU A 246 -38.35 80.17 -57.96
CA GLU A 246 -36.99 79.71 -57.57
C GLU A 246 -35.93 80.09 -58.60
N SER A 247 -36.29 80.11 -59.89
CA SER A 247 -35.41 80.56 -60.97
C SER A 247 -35.16 82.09 -61.00
N GLY A 248 -35.63 82.81 -59.98
CA GLY A 248 -35.48 84.27 -59.84
C GLY A 248 -36.47 85.09 -60.65
N LYS A 249 -37.46 84.46 -61.29
CA LYS A 249 -38.48 85.14 -62.12
C LYS A 249 -39.66 85.56 -61.24
N GLY A 250 -40.07 86.83 -61.31
CA GLY A 250 -41.21 87.34 -60.54
C GLY A 250 -42.58 87.02 -61.16
N LEU A 251 -43.66 87.35 -60.43
CA LEU A 251 -45.06 87.12 -60.87
C LEU A 251 -45.52 87.93 -62.11
N GLY A 252 -44.67 88.85 -62.57
CA GLY A 252 -44.90 89.68 -63.77
C GLY A 252 -45.99 90.74 -63.61
N PHE A 253 -45.94 91.77 -64.46
CA PHE A 253 -47.00 92.78 -64.54
C PHE A 253 -48.26 92.22 -65.22
N PRO A 254 -49.47 92.70 -64.88
CA PRO A 254 -50.73 92.16 -65.38
C PRO A 254 -50.82 92.02 -66.92
N LEU A 255 -50.21 92.93 -67.69
CA LEU A 255 -50.23 92.87 -69.16
C LEU A 255 -49.16 91.95 -69.79
N ILE A 256 -48.11 91.55 -69.05
CA ILE A 256 -46.94 90.82 -69.59
C ILE A 256 -46.55 89.63 -68.69
N ARG A 257 -47.55 88.93 -68.15
CA ARG A 257 -47.33 87.78 -67.26
C ARG A 257 -46.89 86.52 -68.03
N PRO A 258 -45.87 85.77 -67.55
CA PRO A 258 -45.46 84.50 -68.14
C PRO A 258 -46.59 83.47 -68.16
N LYS A 259 -46.60 82.57 -69.15
CA LYS A 259 -47.68 81.56 -69.32
C LYS A 259 -47.92 80.74 -68.04
N VAL A 260 -46.85 80.23 -67.43
CA VAL A 260 -46.92 79.46 -66.17
C VAL A 260 -47.66 80.22 -65.06
N VAL A 261 -47.42 81.53 -64.91
CA VAL A 261 -48.06 82.37 -63.88
C VAL A 261 -49.49 82.76 -64.28
N LYS A 262 -49.81 82.82 -65.58
CA LYS A 262 -51.20 83.01 -66.06
C LYS A 262 -52.06 81.78 -65.75
N ASP A 263 -51.55 80.60 -66.06
CA ASP A 263 -52.28 79.33 -65.90
C ASP A 263 -52.49 79.00 -64.41
N SER A 264 -51.52 79.35 -63.55
CA SER A 264 -51.57 79.17 -62.09
C SER A 264 -52.03 80.41 -61.29
N TRP A 265 -52.53 81.48 -61.96
CA TRP A 265 -52.83 82.75 -61.27
C TRP A 265 -53.85 82.63 -60.13
N TYR A 266 -54.76 81.66 -60.25
CA TYR A 266 -55.74 81.34 -59.21
C TYR A 266 -55.09 80.94 -57.87
N ILE A 267 -53.89 80.35 -57.89
CA ILE A 267 -53.15 79.98 -56.67
C ILE A 267 -52.76 81.24 -55.88
N VAL A 268 -52.25 82.25 -56.59
CA VAL A 268 -51.83 83.52 -55.98
C VAL A 268 -53.04 84.34 -55.55
N LYS A 269 -54.12 84.29 -56.33
CA LYS A 269 -55.30 85.14 -56.15
C LYS A 269 -56.26 84.60 -55.08
N ASP A 270 -56.57 83.31 -55.17
CA ASP A 270 -57.72 82.69 -54.52
C ASP A 270 -57.28 81.71 -53.41
N VAL A 271 -56.13 81.01 -53.56
CA VAL A 271 -55.65 80.01 -52.59
C VAL A 271 -54.97 80.67 -51.39
N LYS A 272 -55.36 80.24 -50.18
CA LYS A 272 -54.78 80.71 -48.91
C LYS A 272 -54.36 79.56 -48.01
N ILE A 273 -53.21 79.72 -47.35
CA ILE A 273 -52.69 78.85 -46.29
C ILE A 273 -52.78 79.60 -44.96
N ASP A 274 -53.49 79.03 -43.98
CA ASP A 274 -53.75 79.65 -42.67
C ASP A 274 -54.28 81.10 -42.80
N GLY A 275 -55.10 81.33 -43.83
CA GLY A 275 -55.68 82.65 -44.15
C GLY A 275 -54.77 83.61 -44.93
N ARG A 276 -53.49 83.26 -45.21
CA ARG A 276 -52.54 84.07 -45.98
C ARG A 276 -52.48 83.64 -47.45
N LYS A 277 -52.29 84.60 -48.37
CA LYS A 277 -52.19 84.33 -49.82
C LYS A 277 -50.90 83.58 -50.17
N CYS A 278 -50.96 82.77 -51.22
CA CYS A 278 -49.83 82.01 -51.74
C CYS A 278 -49.10 82.78 -52.85
N ASP A 279 -48.46 83.90 -52.51
CA ASP A 279 -47.88 84.86 -53.46
C ASP A 279 -46.34 84.93 -53.46
N ASN A 280 -45.69 84.10 -52.64
CA ASN A 280 -44.24 84.09 -52.48
C ASN A 280 -43.70 82.66 -52.40
N LEU A 281 -42.38 82.52 -52.54
CA LEU A 281 -41.72 81.21 -52.62
C LEU A 281 -41.97 80.34 -51.37
N GLU A 282 -41.89 80.92 -50.17
CA GLU A 282 -42.10 80.20 -48.91
C GLU A 282 -43.53 79.66 -48.80
N SER A 283 -44.53 80.48 -49.16
CA SER A 283 -45.93 80.07 -49.17
C SER A 283 -46.24 78.99 -50.22
N LEU A 284 -45.56 79.00 -51.38
CA LEU A 284 -45.72 77.98 -52.42
C LEU A 284 -45.03 76.66 -52.06
N ILE A 285 -43.85 76.70 -51.41
CA ILE A 285 -43.20 75.51 -50.84
C ILE A 285 -44.14 74.85 -49.83
N ARG A 286 -44.69 75.66 -48.92
CA ARG A 286 -45.65 75.17 -47.91
C ARG A 286 -46.92 74.62 -48.55
N LEU A 287 -47.43 75.23 -49.62
CA LEU A 287 -48.58 74.74 -50.37
C LEU A 287 -48.31 73.39 -51.04
N GLU A 288 -47.16 73.25 -51.71
CA GLU A 288 -46.78 72.01 -52.39
C GLU A 288 -46.57 70.86 -51.41
N GLU A 289 -45.93 71.12 -50.26
CA GLU A 289 -45.78 70.13 -49.19
C GLU A 289 -47.14 69.67 -48.64
N VAL A 290 -48.07 70.60 -48.39
CA VAL A 290 -49.43 70.29 -47.92
C VAL A 290 -50.22 69.49 -48.95
N LEU A 291 -50.23 69.95 -50.21
CA LEU A 291 -50.93 69.27 -51.30
C LEU A 291 -50.34 67.88 -51.58
N THR A 292 -49.03 67.69 -51.36
CA THR A 292 -48.39 66.37 -51.46
C THR A 292 -48.98 65.40 -50.46
N VAL A 293 -49.15 65.82 -49.20
CA VAL A 293 -49.77 65.00 -48.16
C VAL A 293 -51.25 64.73 -48.49
N ASP A 294 -52.01 65.75 -48.93
CA ASP A 294 -53.44 65.59 -49.25
C ASP A 294 -53.68 64.65 -50.46
N CYS A 295 -52.86 64.76 -51.50
CA CYS A 295 -52.90 63.86 -52.65
C CYS A 295 -52.59 62.41 -52.24
N ALA A 296 -51.57 62.20 -51.40
CA ALA A 296 -51.21 60.87 -50.91
C ALA A 296 -52.31 60.28 -50.01
N ILE A 297 -52.90 61.06 -49.11
CA ILE A 297 -54.04 60.64 -48.27
C ILE A 297 -55.22 60.21 -49.16
N ASN A 298 -55.56 60.98 -50.20
CA ASN A 298 -56.66 60.62 -51.11
C ASN A 298 -56.37 59.34 -51.89
N LEU A 299 -55.14 59.14 -52.35
CA LEU A 299 -54.74 57.92 -53.05
C LEU A 299 -54.79 56.71 -52.10
N MET A 300 -54.27 56.84 -50.88
CA MET A 300 -54.37 55.77 -49.86
C MET A 300 -55.82 55.46 -49.50
N ASN A 301 -56.68 56.48 -49.33
CA ASN A 301 -58.12 56.28 -49.11
C ASN A 301 -58.76 55.50 -50.27
N HIS A 302 -58.42 55.83 -51.52
CA HIS A 302 -58.94 55.12 -52.69
C HIS A 302 -58.47 53.67 -52.71
N LEU A 303 -57.18 53.41 -52.51
CA LEU A 303 -56.61 52.07 -52.47
C LEU A 303 -57.24 51.23 -51.34
N MET A 304 -57.38 51.80 -50.14
CA MET A 304 -57.98 51.12 -49.00
C MET A 304 -59.47 50.85 -49.20
N ASN A 305 -60.23 51.78 -49.79
CA ASN A 305 -61.63 51.54 -50.08
C ASN A 305 -61.83 50.48 -51.18
N ASP A 306 -61.04 50.53 -52.25
CA ASP A 306 -61.10 49.56 -53.35
C ASP A 306 -60.73 48.15 -52.86
N GLN A 307 -59.64 48.04 -52.10
CA GLN A 307 -59.17 46.75 -51.64
C GLN A 307 -59.94 46.25 -50.43
N LEU A 308 -60.19 47.06 -49.39
CA LEU A 308 -60.73 46.64 -48.09
C LEU A 308 -62.25 46.87 -47.94
N ASN A 309 -62.85 47.67 -48.82
CA ASN A 309 -64.24 48.13 -48.71
C ASN A 309 -64.52 48.86 -47.37
N THR A 310 -63.52 49.58 -46.85
CA THR A 310 -63.59 50.37 -45.62
C THR A 310 -63.21 51.82 -45.89
N GLU A 311 -64.03 52.75 -45.38
CA GLU A 311 -63.70 54.17 -45.38
C GLU A 311 -62.89 54.53 -44.13
N LEU A 312 -61.77 55.22 -44.31
CA LEU A 312 -60.98 55.71 -43.19
C LEU A 312 -61.74 56.81 -42.41
N PRO A 313 -61.66 56.81 -41.07
CA PRO A 313 -62.28 57.84 -40.28
C PRO A 313 -61.66 59.21 -40.59
N LYS A 314 -62.50 60.18 -40.98
CA LYS A 314 -62.07 61.57 -41.20
C LYS A 314 -61.57 62.17 -39.89
N LYS A 315 -60.26 62.20 -39.68
CA LYS A 315 -59.62 62.88 -38.54
C LYS A 315 -59.36 64.35 -38.87
N THR A 316 -59.36 65.18 -37.84
CA THR A 316 -59.26 66.66 -37.95
C THR A 316 -57.86 67.17 -38.35
N GLY A 317 -56.86 66.31 -38.56
CA GLY A 317 -55.52 66.71 -38.98
C GLY A 317 -54.77 65.63 -39.76
N ARG A 318 -53.89 66.03 -40.67
CA ARG A 318 -53.16 65.12 -41.59
C ARG A 318 -52.29 64.12 -40.86
N GLY A 319 -51.59 64.56 -39.80
CA GLY A 319 -50.75 63.67 -39.00
C GLY A 319 -51.57 62.60 -38.28
N LEU A 320 -52.79 62.92 -37.82
CA LEU A 320 -53.70 61.95 -37.21
C LEU A 320 -54.28 60.97 -38.24
N THR A 321 -54.57 61.44 -39.46
CA THR A 321 -55.02 60.56 -40.55
C THR A 321 -53.92 59.58 -40.96
N ILE A 322 -52.68 60.05 -41.14
CA ILE A 322 -51.53 59.19 -41.43
C ILE A 322 -51.26 58.20 -40.31
N ALA A 323 -51.37 58.63 -39.04
CA ALA A 323 -51.23 57.72 -37.89
C ALA A 323 -52.34 56.65 -37.86
N ALA A 324 -53.58 57.00 -38.21
CA ALA A 324 -54.68 56.04 -38.31
C ALA A 324 -54.45 55.01 -39.42
N ILE A 325 -54.02 55.44 -40.61
CA ILE A 325 -53.66 54.54 -41.72
C ILE A 325 -52.50 53.62 -41.31
N LYS A 326 -51.47 54.18 -40.66
CA LYS A 326 -50.34 53.40 -40.16
C LYS A 326 -50.79 52.32 -39.16
N ASN A 327 -51.70 52.64 -38.25
CA ASN A 327 -52.27 51.69 -37.30
C ASN A 327 -53.06 50.56 -37.98
N GLU A 328 -53.80 50.85 -39.06
CA GLU A 328 -54.47 49.82 -39.86
C GLU A 328 -53.46 48.91 -40.60
N LEU A 329 -52.34 49.47 -41.07
CA LEU A 329 -51.28 48.69 -41.71
C LEU A 329 -50.45 47.83 -40.75
N GLU A 330 -50.48 48.08 -39.43
CA GLU A 330 -49.80 47.19 -38.47
C GLU A 330 -50.33 45.75 -38.56
N ILE A 331 -51.63 45.57 -38.82
CA ILE A 331 -52.24 44.25 -39.02
C ILE A 331 -51.71 43.59 -40.29
N PHE A 332 -51.37 44.37 -41.33
CA PHE A 332 -50.82 43.83 -42.56
C PHE A 332 -49.42 43.26 -42.39
N ASN A 333 -48.64 43.71 -41.40
CA ASN A 333 -47.36 43.07 -41.09
C ASN A 333 -47.56 41.61 -40.68
N GLU A 334 -48.57 41.34 -39.83
CA GLU A 334 -48.92 39.98 -39.41
C GLU A 334 -49.48 39.16 -40.58
N ILE A 335 -50.23 39.78 -41.50
CA ILE A 335 -50.74 39.14 -42.71
C ILE A 335 -49.60 38.77 -43.67
N MET A 336 -48.62 39.65 -43.88
CA MET A 336 -47.46 39.37 -44.73
C MET A 336 -46.63 38.24 -44.14
N LYS A 337 -46.37 38.31 -42.83
CA LYS A 337 -45.69 37.24 -42.08
C LYS A 337 -46.44 35.90 -42.19
N LEU A 338 -47.77 35.91 -42.06
CA LEU A 338 -48.61 34.74 -42.25
C LEU A 338 -48.46 34.16 -43.66
N GLY A 339 -48.44 35.01 -44.68
CA GLY A 339 -48.21 34.61 -46.07
C GLY A 339 -46.88 33.88 -46.26
N ASP A 340 -45.79 34.46 -45.76
CA ASP A 340 -44.45 33.90 -45.86
C ASP A 340 -44.35 32.53 -45.12
N LEU A 341 -44.87 32.44 -43.89
CA LEU A 341 -44.89 31.18 -43.11
C LEU A 341 -45.74 30.08 -43.76
N LEU A 342 -46.84 30.45 -44.43
CA LEU A 342 -47.68 29.50 -45.16
C LEU A 342 -46.99 28.94 -46.42
N GLU A 343 -46.04 29.67 -47.01
CA GLU A 343 -45.23 29.18 -48.14
C GLU A 343 -44.21 28.11 -47.70
N GLU A 344 -43.75 28.16 -46.44
CA GLU A 344 -42.83 27.17 -45.87
C GLU A 344 -43.48 25.79 -45.65
N ILE A 345 -44.81 25.73 -45.56
CA ILE A 345 -45.55 24.47 -45.33
C ILE A 345 -45.72 23.69 -46.65
N PRO A 346 -45.17 22.46 -46.77
CA PRO A 346 -45.32 21.65 -47.97
C PRO A 346 -46.78 21.25 -48.24
N LEU A 347 -47.24 21.45 -49.48
CA LEU A 347 -48.59 21.08 -49.95
C LEU A 347 -48.90 19.59 -49.80
N GLU A 348 -47.89 18.73 -49.87
CA GLU A 348 -48.04 17.28 -49.70
C GLU A 348 -48.49 16.89 -48.28
N LEU A 349 -48.24 17.76 -47.29
CA LEU A 349 -48.56 17.51 -45.89
C LEU A 349 -49.95 18.05 -45.51
N SER A 350 -50.52 18.96 -46.31
CA SER A 350 -51.84 19.55 -46.07
C SER A 350 -52.56 19.88 -47.37
N ASN A 351 -53.68 19.18 -47.63
CA ASN A 351 -54.47 19.33 -48.86
C ASN A 351 -55.00 20.77 -49.06
N ASN A 352 -55.20 21.52 -47.98
CA ASN A 352 -55.47 22.94 -47.99
C ASN A 352 -54.81 23.58 -46.75
N LEU A 353 -54.67 24.91 -46.75
CA LEU A 353 -54.08 25.64 -45.62
C LEU A 353 -55.16 26.24 -44.70
N SER A 354 -56.32 25.58 -44.62
CA SER A 354 -57.37 25.98 -43.68
C SER A 354 -56.95 25.74 -42.23
N LYS A 355 -57.56 26.47 -41.30
CA LYS A 355 -57.33 26.33 -39.85
C LYS A 355 -57.49 24.88 -39.35
N ASP A 356 -58.52 24.17 -39.80
CA ASP A 356 -58.77 22.78 -39.38
C ASP A 356 -57.68 21.83 -39.90
N SER A 357 -57.20 22.07 -41.12
CA SER A 357 -56.11 21.27 -41.71
C SER A 357 -54.76 21.56 -41.05
N LEU A 358 -54.49 22.81 -40.68
CA LEU A 358 -53.31 23.19 -39.90
C LEU A 358 -53.35 22.63 -38.48
N LEU A 359 -54.53 22.59 -37.84
CA LEU A 359 -54.70 21.94 -36.54
C LEU A 359 -54.50 20.42 -36.64
N SER A 360 -54.98 19.80 -37.72
CA SER A 360 -54.72 18.38 -38.02
C SER A 360 -53.22 18.12 -38.25
N LEU A 361 -52.54 18.99 -39.01
CA LEU A 361 -51.10 18.92 -39.26
C LEU A 361 -50.29 19.01 -37.97
N LYS A 362 -50.61 19.98 -37.09
CA LYS A 362 -50.00 20.12 -35.78
C LYS A 362 -50.10 18.83 -34.96
N ASN A 363 -51.32 18.28 -34.84
CA ASN A 363 -51.57 17.06 -34.08
C ASN A 363 -50.82 15.85 -34.66
N LYS A 364 -50.68 15.76 -35.99
CA LYS A 364 -49.91 14.70 -36.66
C LYS A 364 -48.41 14.83 -36.39
N LEU A 365 -47.86 16.05 -36.46
CA LEU A 365 -46.45 16.33 -36.16
C LEU A 365 -46.12 16.01 -34.70
N GLU A 366 -46.98 16.41 -33.77
CA GLU A 366 -46.86 16.07 -32.35
C GLU A 366 -46.87 14.55 -32.13
N LEU A 367 -47.81 13.84 -32.76
CA LEU A 367 -47.92 12.40 -32.65
C LEU A 367 -46.68 11.67 -33.22
N VAL A 368 -46.16 12.12 -34.36
CA VAL A 368 -44.93 11.56 -34.96
C VAL A 368 -43.72 11.81 -34.06
N ALA A 369 -43.61 13.00 -33.47
CA ALA A 369 -42.53 13.31 -32.53
C ALA A 369 -42.56 12.36 -31.32
N VAL A 370 -43.74 12.19 -30.70
CA VAL A 370 -43.95 11.26 -29.58
C VAL A 370 -43.57 9.82 -29.95
N LYS A 371 -44.02 9.32 -31.12
CA LYS A 371 -43.71 7.95 -31.59
C LYS A 371 -42.23 7.73 -31.84
N VAL A 372 -41.55 8.70 -32.46
CA VAL A 372 -40.11 8.60 -32.71
C VAL A 372 -39.34 8.59 -31.40
N GLU A 373 -39.71 9.43 -30.43
CA GLU A 373 -39.04 9.47 -29.13
C GLU A 373 -39.23 8.16 -28.36
N ILE A 374 -40.44 7.58 -28.34
CA ILE A 374 -40.68 6.25 -27.74
C ILE A 374 -39.78 5.20 -28.40
N LYS A 375 -39.70 5.20 -29.74
CA LYS A 375 -38.84 4.25 -30.45
C LYS A 375 -37.37 4.40 -30.07
N THR A 376 -36.87 5.63 -29.91
CA THR A 376 -35.50 5.89 -29.44
C THR A 376 -35.28 5.38 -28.02
N ILE A 377 -36.25 5.54 -27.12
CA ILE A 377 -36.19 4.98 -25.77
C ILE A 377 -36.14 3.44 -25.84
N GLU A 378 -37.03 2.82 -26.62
CA GLU A 378 -37.06 1.36 -26.82
C GLU A 378 -35.73 0.83 -27.39
N GLU A 379 -35.13 1.52 -28.36
CA GLU A 379 -33.80 1.19 -28.91
C GLU A 379 -32.71 1.26 -27.84
N SER A 380 -32.71 2.30 -26.99
CA SER A 380 -31.75 2.43 -25.88
C SER A 380 -31.88 1.28 -24.87
N LEU A 381 -33.11 0.89 -24.53
CA LEU A 381 -33.37 -0.21 -23.60
C LEU A 381 -33.01 -1.57 -24.22
N ASN A 382 -33.27 -1.77 -25.50
CA ASN A 382 -32.88 -2.99 -26.23
C ASN A 382 -31.36 -3.12 -26.34
N ASN A 383 -30.62 -2.03 -26.55
CA ASN A 383 -29.15 -2.05 -26.53
C ASN A 383 -28.61 -2.56 -25.18
N MET A 384 -29.20 -2.13 -24.05
CA MET A 384 -28.81 -2.68 -22.75
C MET A 384 -29.12 -4.17 -22.63
N LEU A 385 -30.28 -4.62 -23.12
CA LEU A 385 -30.64 -6.04 -23.12
C LEU A 385 -29.67 -6.87 -23.97
N GLU A 386 -29.18 -6.35 -25.10
CA GLU A 386 -28.14 -7.00 -25.89
C GLU A 386 -26.81 -7.10 -25.14
N ILE A 387 -26.38 -6.04 -24.45
CA ILE A 387 -25.15 -6.05 -23.64
C ILE A 387 -25.25 -7.15 -22.56
N LEU A 388 -26.39 -7.20 -21.87
CA LEU A 388 -26.67 -8.23 -20.86
C LEU A 388 -26.80 -9.64 -21.47
N GLY A 389 -27.13 -9.76 -22.75
CA GLY A 389 -27.23 -11.02 -23.50
C GLY A 389 -25.89 -11.60 -23.94
N ARG A 390 -24.82 -10.79 -23.97
CA ARG A 390 -23.47 -11.20 -24.42
C ARG A 390 -22.61 -11.79 -23.29
N VAL A 391 -23.08 -11.77 -22.05
CA VAL A 391 -22.38 -12.31 -20.89
C VAL A 391 -22.44 -13.86 -20.93
N GLU A 392 -21.34 -14.54 -20.61
CA GLU A 392 -21.15 -16.00 -20.75
C GLU A 392 -22.12 -16.87 -19.92
N THR A 393 -22.07 -18.20 -20.08
CA THR A 393 -23.04 -19.17 -19.51
C THR A 393 -23.10 -19.27 -17.99
N ASP A 394 -22.22 -18.60 -17.24
CA ASP A 394 -22.21 -18.58 -15.76
C ASP A 394 -22.34 -17.15 -15.24
N THR A 395 -23.52 -16.55 -15.45
CA THR A 395 -23.83 -15.17 -15.05
C THR A 395 -24.25 -15.07 -13.59
N HIS A 396 -23.91 -13.95 -12.95
CA HIS A 396 -24.38 -13.65 -11.60
C HIS A 396 -25.90 -13.36 -11.61
N ASP A 397 -26.63 -13.75 -10.56
CA ASP A 397 -28.09 -13.64 -10.46
C ASP A 397 -28.60 -12.19 -10.65
N VAL A 398 -27.77 -11.21 -10.29
CA VAL A 398 -28.02 -9.77 -10.48
C VAL A 398 -28.27 -9.42 -11.95
N VAL A 399 -27.63 -10.12 -12.90
CA VAL A 399 -27.76 -9.85 -14.34
C VAL A 399 -29.19 -10.14 -14.81
N GLU A 400 -29.77 -11.26 -14.39
CA GLU A 400 -31.16 -11.61 -14.73
C GLU A 400 -32.18 -10.71 -14.02
N ARG A 401 -31.86 -10.23 -12.81
CA ARG A 401 -32.69 -9.22 -12.12
C ARG A 401 -32.68 -7.89 -12.88
N ILE A 402 -31.51 -7.40 -13.30
CA ILE A 402 -31.39 -6.20 -14.15
C ILE A 402 -32.15 -6.41 -15.47
N ARG A 403 -31.96 -7.54 -16.16
CA ARG A 403 -32.67 -7.85 -17.41
C ARG A 403 -34.20 -7.83 -17.23
N THR A 404 -34.68 -8.44 -16.16
CA THR A 404 -36.12 -8.49 -15.83
C THR A 404 -36.65 -7.09 -15.51
N SER A 405 -35.89 -6.28 -14.77
CA SER A 405 -36.27 -4.91 -14.41
C SER A 405 -36.37 -3.98 -15.63
N ILE A 406 -35.44 -4.08 -16.58
CA ILE A 406 -35.50 -3.35 -17.86
C ILE A 406 -36.73 -3.78 -18.66
N THR A 407 -36.96 -5.09 -18.79
CA THR A 407 -38.08 -5.65 -19.57
C THR A 407 -39.43 -5.22 -18.97
N LYS A 408 -39.56 -5.20 -17.65
CA LYS A 408 -40.79 -4.83 -16.94
C LYS A 408 -40.92 -3.34 -16.61
N ARG A 409 -39.93 -2.51 -16.96
CA ARG A 409 -39.86 -1.09 -16.55
C ARG A 409 -39.94 -0.90 -15.03
N ASN A 410 -39.38 -1.84 -14.27
CA ASN A 410 -39.38 -1.78 -12.81
C ASN A 410 -38.19 -0.96 -12.30
N ILE A 411 -38.45 0.30 -11.93
CA ILE A 411 -37.44 1.24 -11.45
C ILE A 411 -36.80 0.77 -10.13
N GLU A 412 -37.61 0.35 -9.16
CA GLU A 412 -37.11 -0.05 -7.82
C GLU A 412 -36.18 -1.26 -7.90
N GLU A 413 -36.56 -2.27 -8.70
CA GLU A 413 -35.75 -3.47 -8.91
C GLU A 413 -34.46 -3.16 -9.68
N TYR A 414 -34.50 -2.20 -10.62
CA TYR A 414 -33.32 -1.77 -11.37
C TYR A 414 -32.30 -1.09 -10.45
N VAL A 415 -32.75 -0.13 -9.63
CA VAL A 415 -31.89 0.61 -8.68
C VAL A 415 -31.19 -0.37 -7.74
N THR A 416 -31.97 -1.24 -7.09
CA THR A 416 -31.41 -2.21 -6.12
C THR A 416 -30.45 -3.21 -6.76
N SER A 417 -30.73 -3.66 -7.98
CA SER A 417 -29.84 -4.58 -8.70
C SER A 417 -28.57 -3.88 -9.22
N TYR A 418 -28.67 -2.61 -9.60
CA TYR A 418 -27.53 -1.78 -10.00
C TYR A 418 -26.59 -1.51 -8.82
N ASP A 419 -27.14 -1.20 -7.63
CA ASP A 419 -26.33 -1.03 -6.41
C ASP A 419 -25.58 -2.31 -6.04
N GLN A 420 -26.23 -3.48 -6.20
CA GLN A 420 -25.57 -4.77 -6.02
C GLN A 420 -24.46 -4.99 -7.04
N LEU A 421 -24.65 -4.59 -8.30
CA LEU A 421 -23.60 -4.66 -9.33
C LEU A 421 -22.39 -3.80 -8.94
N ILE A 422 -22.61 -2.56 -8.47
CA ILE A 422 -21.54 -1.67 -8.00
C ILE A 422 -20.79 -2.28 -6.80
N GLN A 423 -21.52 -2.91 -5.86
CA GLN A 423 -20.89 -3.63 -4.75
C GLN A 423 -20.01 -4.78 -5.24
N LEU A 424 -20.48 -5.57 -6.21
CA LEU A 424 -19.70 -6.66 -6.81
C LEU A 424 -18.44 -6.15 -7.51
N GLU A 425 -18.51 -5.03 -8.24
CA GLU A 425 -17.32 -4.40 -8.86
C GLU A 425 -16.30 -3.91 -7.83
N HIS A 426 -16.79 -3.33 -6.74
CA HIS A 426 -15.96 -2.91 -5.61
C HIS A 426 -15.25 -4.13 -4.98
N TYR A 427 -15.98 -5.21 -4.74
CA TYR A 427 -15.42 -6.47 -4.26
C TYR A 427 -14.44 -7.10 -5.26
N ALA A 428 -14.70 -7.04 -6.57
CA ALA A 428 -13.79 -7.54 -7.60
C ALA A 428 -12.45 -6.80 -7.59
N THR A 429 -12.51 -5.47 -7.46
CA THR A 429 -11.32 -4.61 -7.35
C THR A 429 -10.53 -4.93 -6.08
N LYS A 430 -11.22 -5.06 -4.95
CA LYS A 430 -10.63 -5.47 -3.67
C LYS A 430 -10.05 -6.88 -3.73
N SER A 431 -10.70 -7.84 -4.38
CA SER A 431 -10.24 -9.22 -4.51
C SER A 431 -8.96 -9.35 -5.34
N ASN A 432 -8.82 -8.55 -6.40
CA ASN A 432 -7.57 -8.45 -7.16
C ASN A 432 -6.42 -7.90 -6.31
N ARG A 433 -6.69 -6.87 -5.50
CA ARG A 433 -5.72 -6.31 -4.54
C ARG A 433 -5.37 -7.33 -3.44
N PHE A 434 -6.39 -7.98 -2.89
CA PHE A 434 -6.28 -9.04 -1.90
C PHE A 434 -5.38 -10.17 -2.39
N SER A 435 -5.63 -10.69 -3.59
CA SER A 435 -4.85 -11.76 -4.20
C SER A 435 -3.37 -11.40 -4.35
N LYS A 436 -3.06 -10.16 -4.75
CA LYS A 436 -1.66 -9.67 -4.86
C LYS A 436 -0.97 -9.60 -3.50
N LEU A 437 -1.61 -8.99 -2.51
CA LEU A 437 -1.07 -8.85 -1.16
C LEU A 437 -0.90 -10.22 -0.48
N LYS A 438 -1.87 -11.12 -0.67
CA LYS A 438 -1.87 -12.50 -0.19
C LYS A 438 -0.68 -13.29 -0.75
N MET A 439 -0.40 -13.15 -2.04
CA MET A 439 0.76 -13.80 -2.69
C MET A 439 2.08 -13.27 -2.12
N LEU A 440 2.23 -11.95 -1.99
CA LEU A 440 3.43 -11.33 -1.42
C LEU A 440 3.68 -11.76 0.03
N LEU A 441 2.62 -11.85 0.84
CA LEU A 441 2.71 -12.36 2.21
C LEU A 441 3.15 -13.82 2.23
N LYS A 442 2.53 -14.68 1.42
CA LYS A 442 2.84 -16.11 1.35
C LYS A 442 4.28 -16.39 0.93
N GLU A 443 4.83 -15.61 0.01
CA GLU A 443 6.23 -15.74 -0.43
C GLU A 443 7.23 -15.26 0.64
N SER A 444 6.83 -14.30 1.47
CA SER A 444 7.75 -13.62 2.40
C SER A 444 7.70 -14.18 3.82
N LEU A 445 6.50 -14.48 4.33
CA LEU A 445 6.22 -14.96 5.69
C LEU A 445 5.13 -16.06 5.63
N PRO A 446 5.50 -17.27 5.16
CA PRO A 446 4.54 -18.36 4.96
C PRO A 446 3.84 -18.84 6.24
N ALA A 447 4.52 -18.86 7.39
CA ALA A 447 3.90 -19.28 8.65
C ALA A 447 2.85 -18.27 9.11
N LEU A 448 3.16 -16.97 9.03
CA LEU A 448 2.19 -15.91 9.29
C LEU A 448 1.00 -15.96 8.32
N TYR A 449 1.24 -16.24 7.04
CA TYR A 449 0.17 -16.43 6.06
C TYR A 449 -0.76 -17.59 6.44
N ASP A 450 -0.21 -18.72 6.85
CA ASP A 450 -1.00 -19.89 7.26
C ASP A 450 -1.82 -19.58 8.52
N GLU A 451 -1.25 -18.89 9.51
CA GLU A 451 -1.98 -18.46 10.71
C GLU A 451 -3.12 -17.47 10.40
N LEU A 452 -2.87 -16.49 9.54
CA LEU A 452 -3.89 -15.51 9.13
C LEU A 452 -5.01 -16.15 8.32
N SER A 453 -4.69 -17.07 7.42
CA SER A 453 -5.69 -17.73 6.56
C SER A 453 -6.62 -18.70 7.29
N HIS A 454 -6.22 -19.22 8.45
CA HIS A 454 -7.05 -20.10 9.29
C HIS A 454 -7.66 -19.37 10.50
N SER A 455 -7.45 -18.06 10.60
CA SER A 455 -7.96 -17.26 11.72
C SER A 455 -9.45 -17.00 11.60
N THR A 456 -10.14 -16.97 12.75
CA THR A 456 -11.55 -16.56 12.86
C THR A 456 -11.73 -15.25 13.62
N ASN A 457 -10.65 -14.67 14.19
CA ASN A 457 -10.69 -13.45 15.00
C ASN A 457 -9.81 -12.34 14.42
N TYR A 458 -10.29 -11.68 13.38
CA TYR A 458 -9.54 -10.61 12.70
C TYR A 458 -9.44 -9.32 13.51
N VAL A 459 -10.29 -9.10 14.52
CA VAL A 459 -10.19 -7.94 15.43
C VAL A 459 -8.90 -7.99 16.22
N GLU A 460 -8.55 -9.17 16.75
CA GLU A 460 -7.30 -9.35 17.48
C GLU A 460 -6.07 -9.20 16.55
N TRP A 461 -6.15 -9.69 15.32
CA TRP A 461 -5.09 -9.51 14.32
C TRP A 461 -4.85 -8.06 13.94
N LYS A 462 -5.91 -7.25 13.79
CA LYS A 462 -5.77 -5.81 13.53
C LYS A 462 -4.97 -5.11 14.64
N ASN A 463 -5.21 -5.48 15.91
CA ASN A 463 -4.44 -4.95 17.05
C ASN A 463 -2.97 -5.43 17.05
N ARG A 464 -2.71 -6.69 16.66
CA ARG A 464 -1.34 -7.22 16.58
C ARG A 464 -0.53 -6.53 15.46
N ILE A 465 -1.15 -6.31 14.30
CA ILE A 465 -0.49 -5.75 13.11
C ILE A 465 -0.21 -4.24 13.25
N GLU A 466 -0.92 -3.52 14.12
CA GLU A 466 -0.54 -2.14 14.49
C GLU A 466 0.95 -2.04 14.89
N TYR A 467 1.47 -3.09 15.54
CA TYR A 467 2.88 -3.20 15.93
C TYR A 467 3.71 -4.13 15.03
N PHE A 468 3.27 -4.40 13.80
CA PHE A 468 3.89 -5.36 12.88
C PHE A 468 5.40 -5.10 12.70
N ASN A 469 5.83 -3.87 12.41
CA ASN A 469 7.25 -3.54 12.27
C ASN A 469 8.09 -3.92 13.50
N LYS A 470 7.54 -3.79 14.72
CA LYS A 470 8.24 -4.19 15.95
C LYS A 470 8.30 -5.71 16.07
N ALA A 471 7.21 -6.41 15.75
CA ALA A 471 7.17 -7.87 15.67
C ALA A 471 8.13 -8.43 14.61
N LEU A 472 8.23 -7.79 13.44
CA LEU A 472 9.16 -8.19 12.38
C LEU A 472 10.62 -8.00 12.83
N ASN A 473 10.92 -6.88 13.50
CA ASN A 473 12.25 -6.65 14.07
C ASN A 473 12.59 -7.66 15.16
N TRP A 474 11.61 -8.01 16.01
CA TRP A 474 11.76 -9.08 16.99
C TRP A 474 12.07 -10.42 16.31
N ALA A 475 11.32 -10.80 15.27
CA ALA A 475 11.53 -12.05 14.53
C ALA A 475 12.93 -12.10 13.90
N LYS A 476 13.37 -11.01 13.26
CA LYS A 476 14.73 -10.88 12.70
C LYS A 476 15.83 -11.11 13.73
N VAL A 477 15.71 -10.47 14.89
CA VAL A 477 16.70 -10.57 15.96
C VAL A 477 16.63 -11.94 16.65
N ASN A 478 15.45 -12.55 16.74
CA ASN A 478 15.27 -13.91 17.22
C ASN A 478 15.89 -14.95 16.27
N THR A 479 15.67 -14.84 14.95
CA THR A 479 16.34 -15.67 13.93
C THR A 479 17.86 -15.52 14.01
N TRP A 480 18.36 -14.28 14.13
CA TRP A 480 19.79 -14.06 14.33
C TRP A 480 20.32 -14.72 15.61
N LEU A 481 19.62 -14.58 16.75
CA LEU A 481 20.03 -15.16 18.02
C LEU A 481 20.03 -16.70 17.95
N ASN A 482 19.02 -17.31 17.33
CA ASN A 482 18.97 -18.76 17.14
C ASN A 482 20.12 -19.26 16.26
N ASN A 483 20.45 -18.52 15.19
CA ASN A 483 21.63 -18.80 14.37
C ASN A 483 22.95 -18.58 15.14
N PHE A 484 22.99 -17.60 16.04
CA PHE A 484 24.15 -17.31 16.89
C PHE A 484 24.35 -18.38 17.97
N ILE A 485 23.28 -18.97 18.51
CA ILE A 485 23.35 -20.02 19.53
C ILE A 485 23.70 -21.39 18.93
N ASN A 486 23.46 -21.61 17.63
CA ASN A 486 23.73 -22.87 16.93
C ASN A 486 25.24 -23.21 16.73
N PHE A 487 26.17 -22.55 17.42
CA PHE A 487 27.54 -23.03 17.52
C PHE A 487 27.60 -24.23 18.46
N ASP A 488 28.17 -25.34 17.98
CA ASP A 488 28.20 -26.63 18.67
C ASP A 488 29.25 -26.67 19.79
N VAL A 489 29.09 -25.78 20.78
CA VAL A 489 29.96 -25.67 21.95
C VAL A 489 30.00 -26.99 22.71
N GLU A 490 28.88 -27.71 22.75
CA GLU A 490 28.76 -29.01 23.42
C GLU A 490 29.56 -30.10 22.71
N GLN A 491 29.54 -30.15 21.37
CA GLN A 491 30.38 -31.07 20.62
C GLN A 491 31.86 -30.70 20.72
N LEU A 492 32.21 -29.41 20.68
CA LEU A 492 33.60 -28.95 20.82
C LEU A 492 34.20 -29.30 22.20
N THR A 493 33.43 -29.20 23.29
CA THR A 493 33.90 -29.65 24.62
C THR A 493 34.06 -31.16 24.69
N LYS A 494 33.12 -31.94 24.15
CA LYS A 494 33.23 -33.41 24.08
C LYS A 494 34.47 -33.85 23.30
N ASP A 495 34.76 -33.19 22.17
CA ASP A 495 35.92 -33.50 21.34
C ASP A 495 37.24 -33.13 22.06
N LEU A 496 37.27 -32.00 22.79
CA LEU A 496 38.43 -31.61 23.59
C LEU A 496 38.71 -32.62 24.72
N GLU A 497 37.69 -33.06 25.44
CA GLU A 497 37.82 -34.08 26.49
C GLU A 497 38.37 -35.40 25.94
N LYS A 498 37.89 -35.83 24.77
CA LYS A 498 38.36 -37.04 24.09
C LYS A 498 39.83 -36.92 23.70
N VAL A 499 40.23 -35.80 23.12
CA VAL A 499 41.62 -35.55 22.70
C VAL A 499 42.55 -35.51 23.92
N ALA A 500 42.14 -34.87 25.02
CA ALA A 500 42.90 -34.85 26.26
C ALA A 500 43.12 -36.27 26.84
N LYS A 501 42.07 -37.11 26.79
CA LYS A 501 42.17 -38.53 27.20
C LYS A 501 43.13 -39.32 26.31
N ASP A 502 43.10 -39.09 25.00
CA ASP A 502 43.98 -39.76 24.05
C ASP A 502 45.45 -39.32 24.19
N ILE A 503 45.70 -38.04 24.49
CA ILE A 503 47.02 -37.51 24.82
C ILE A 503 47.56 -38.22 26.07
N LYS A 504 46.77 -38.28 27.14
CA LYS A 504 47.16 -38.94 28.40
C LYS A 504 47.50 -40.41 28.19
N THR A 505 46.68 -41.13 27.44
CA THR A 505 46.89 -42.55 27.13
C THR A 505 48.17 -42.75 26.33
N THR A 506 48.34 -41.99 25.24
CA THR A 506 49.51 -42.09 24.36
C THR A 506 50.80 -41.74 25.09
N LEU A 507 50.78 -40.72 25.96
CA LEU A 507 51.92 -40.33 26.78
C LEU A 507 52.29 -41.42 27.80
N THR A 508 51.30 -42.03 28.45
CA THR A 508 51.49 -43.12 29.42
C THR A 508 52.14 -44.33 28.75
N GLU A 509 51.64 -44.73 27.58
CA GLU A 509 52.20 -45.84 26.79
C GLU A 509 53.63 -45.53 26.33
N LEU A 510 53.89 -44.32 25.85
CA LEU A 510 55.22 -43.89 25.44
C LEU A 510 56.20 -43.89 26.61
N GLY A 511 55.78 -43.37 27.77
CA GLY A 511 56.58 -43.34 29.00
C GLY A 511 56.92 -44.75 29.48
N ALA A 512 55.92 -45.63 29.54
CA ALA A 512 56.12 -47.03 29.90
C ALA A 512 57.07 -47.75 28.94
N ASN A 513 56.88 -47.60 27.63
CA ASN A 513 57.76 -48.24 26.63
C ASN A 513 59.21 -47.73 26.74
N LYS A 514 59.41 -46.41 26.93
CA LYS A 514 60.75 -45.84 27.11
C LYS A 514 61.42 -46.34 28.40
N ALA A 515 60.68 -46.39 29.50
CA ALA A 515 61.18 -46.89 30.78
C ALA A 515 61.59 -48.37 30.67
N TRP A 516 60.71 -49.23 30.16
CA TRP A 516 61.01 -50.65 29.98
C TRP A 516 62.19 -50.90 29.05
N SER A 517 62.25 -50.19 27.92
CA SER A 517 63.37 -50.31 26.97
C SER A 517 64.70 -49.94 27.64
N SER A 518 64.75 -48.85 28.40
CA SER A 518 65.96 -48.45 29.13
C SER A 518 66.37 -49.46 30.19
N THR A 519 65.41 -49.98 30.98
CA THR A 519 65.69 -50.96 32.04
C THR A 519 66.20 -52.28 31.48
N LEU A 520 65.62 -52.76 30.38
CA LEU A 520 66.01 -54.04 29.77
C LEU A 520 67.36 -53.97 29.04
N ILE A 521 67.74 -52.82 28.48
CA ILE A 521 69.03 -52.64 27.81
C ILE A 521 70.21 -52.70 28.80
N ASN A 522 70.01 -52.19 30.02
CA ASN A 522 71.05 -52.06 31.03
C ASN A 522 71.16 -53.27 31.99
N MET A 523 70.34 -54.32 31.79
CA MET A 523 70.23 -55.46 32.70
C MET A 523 71.05 -56.66 32.21
N THR A 524 71.80 -57.32 33.10
CA THR A 524 72.51 -58.58 32.79
C THR A 524 71.56 -59.79 32.85
N GLU A 525 71.92 -60.91 32.20
CA GLU A 525 71.08 -62.12 32.18
C GLU A 525 70.84 -62.69 33.60
N THR A 526 71.84 -62.62 34.49
CA THR A 526 71.71 -63.03 35.89
C THR A 526 70.70 -62.15 36.63
N GLN A 527 70.78 -60.82 36.46
CA GLN A 527 69.83 -59.88 37.06
C GLN A 527 68.40 -60.13 36.56
N ARG A 528 68.23 -60.42 35.26
CA ARG A 528 66.93 -60.78 34.67
C ARG A 528 66.33 -62.04 35.29
N GLN A 529 67.13 -63.10 35.46
CA GLN A 529 66.66 -64.35 36.08
C GLN A 529 66.24 -64.13 37.54
N HIS A 530 67.03 -63.41 38.32
CA HIS A 530 66.70 -63.06 39.70
C HIS A 530 65.46 -62.15 39.79
N LEU A 531 65.23 -61.25 38.83
CA LEU A 531 64.02 -60.42 38.78
C LEU A 531 62.75 -61.26 38.53
N ILE A 532 62.82 -62.24 37.62
CA ILE A 532 61.71 -63.18 37.36
C ILE A 532 61.44 -64.06 38.60
N ALA A 533 62.50 -64.56 39.22
CA ALA A 533 62.41 -65.37 40.43
C ALA A 533 61.80 -64.58 41.60
N TRP A 534 62.22 -63.33 41.78
CA TRP A 534 61.63 -62.41 42.74
C TRP A 534 60.12 -62.18 42.48
N SER A 535 59.73 -61.84 41.25
CA SER A 535 58.31 -61.63 40.91
C SER A 535 57.45 -62.87 41.19
N THR A 536 58.02 -64.05 40.95
CA THR A 536 57.37 -65.33 41.25
C THR A 536 57.24 -65.55 42.77
N ALA A 537 58.30 -65.26 43.53
CA ALA A 537 58.29 -65.38 44.99
C ALA A 537 57.30 -64.40 45.65
N VAL A 538 57.25 -63.15 45.20
CA VAL A 538 56.28 -62.14 45.67
C VAL A 538 54.85 -62.57 45.36
N ARG A 539 54.58 -63.12 44.17
CA ARG A 539 53.25 -63.63 43.80
C ARG A 539 52.82 -64.79 44.70
N LYS A 540 53.75 -65.71 45.03
CA LYS A 540 53.49 -66.82 45.96
C LYS A 540 53.28 -66.35 47.39
N ALA A 541 53.94 -65.26 47.82
CA ALA A 541 53.73 -64.67 49.15
C ALA A 541 52.33 -64.05 49.31
N GLY A 542 51.70 -63.58 48.22
CA GLY A 542 50.30 -63.16 48.19
C GLY A 542 49.96 -62.11 49.27
N LYS A 543 48.90 -62.35 50.04
CA LYS A 543 48.45 -61.48 51.15
C LYS A 543 49.28 -61.59 52.44
N LYS A 544 50.41 -62.31 52.42
CA LYS A 544 51.33 -62.50 53.57
C LYS A 544 50.74 -63.21 54.80
N THR A 545 49.59 -63.87 54.67
CA THR A 545 48.89 -64.55 55.78
C THR A 545 49.03 -66.09 55.78
N GLY A 546 49.69 -66.67 54.79
CA GLY A 546 49.84 -68.13 54.66
C GLY A 546 51.03 -68.70 55.44
N PRO A 547 51.02 -70.01 55.79
CA PRO A 547 52.07 -70.64 56.59
C PRO A 547 53.47 -70.62 55.93
N HIS A 548 53.54 -70.57 54.59
CA HIS A 548 54.79 -70.47 53.83
C HIS A 548 55.13 -69.04 53.39
N ALA A 549 54.31 -68.04 53.75
CA ALA A 549 54.55 -66.64 53.37
C ALA A 549 55.91 -66.11 53.88
N PRO A 550 56.36 -66.40 55.11
CA PRO A 550 57.68 -65.95 55.58
C PRO A 550 58.84 -66.50 54.72
N ARG A 551 58.73 -67.75 54.27
CA ARG A 551 59.72 -68.36 53.38
C ARG A 551 59.73 -67.68 52.02
N HIS A 552 58.56 -67.45 51.41
CA HIS A 552 58.48 -66.77 50.11
C HIS A 552 58.93 -65.31 50.16
N LEU A 553 58.72 -64.60 51.28
CA LEU A 553 59.28 -63.27 51.50
C LEU A 553 60.81 -63.32 51.61
N LYS A 554 61.37 -64.31 52.32
CA LYS A 554 62.82 -64.51 52.40
C LYS A 554 63.44 -64.85 51.04
N ASP A 555 62.77 -65.70 50.24
CA ASP A 555 63.18 -66.01 48.87
C ASP A 555 63.13 -64.75 47.98
N ALA A 556 62.09 -63.92 48.13
CA ALA A 556 61.99 -62.65 47.44
C ALA A 556 63.14 -61.70 47.83
N GLN A 557 63.41 -61.51 49.12
CA GLN A 557 64.53 -60.69 49.60
C GLN A 557 65.88 -61.20 49.07
N TYR A 558 66.08 -62.52 49.05
CA TYR A 558 67.29 -63.13 48.50
C TYR A 558 67.47 -62.79 47.02
N HIS A 559 66.44 -63.00 46.20
CA HIS A 559 66.52 -62.69 44.78
C HIS A 559 66.68 -61.19 44.51
N MET A 560 66.05 -60.34 45.34
CA MET A 560 66.15 -58.88 45.25
C MET A 560 67.59 -58.39 45.36
N THR A 561 68.39 -58.94 46.27
CA THR A 561 69.80 -58.56 46.45
C THR A 561 70.61 -58.60 45.15
N TYR A 562 70.31 -59.55 44.25
CA TYR A 562 71.04 -59.73 43.00
C TYR A 562 70.47 -58.94 41.81
N CYS A 563 69.24 -58.43 41.89
CA CYS A 563 68.61 -57.68 40.80
C CYS A 563 68.29 -56.22 41.14
N ARG A 564 68.51 -55.79 42.38
CA ARG A 564 68.30 -54.40 42.84
C ARG A 564 68.98 -53.38 41.92
N ASP A 565 70.25 -53.60 41.60
CA ASP A 565 71.07 -52.65 40.84
C ASP A 565 70.63 -52.51 39.37
N ALA A 566 69.85 -53.46 38.86
CA ALA A 566 69.28 -53.38 37.52
C ALA A 566 68.04 -52.48 37.45
N ILE A 567 67.44 -52.15 38.61
CA ILE A 567 66.25 -51.32 38.69
C ILE A 567 66.67 -49.92 39.11
N PRO A 568 66.47 -48.90 38.25
CA PRO A 568 67.02 -47.56 38.46
C PRO A 568 66.34 -46.79 39.60
N ALA A 569 65.11 -47.15 39.96
CA ALA A 569 64.35 -46.49 41.00
C ALA A 569 63.31 -47.44 41.63
N TRP A 570 63.10 -47.29 42.93
CA TRP A 570 62.14 -48.09 43.70
C TRP A 570 61.10 -47.17 44.32
N VAL A 571 59.82 -47.46 44.08
CA VAL A 571 58.70 -46.73 44.66
C VAL A 571 57.93 -47.67 45.57
N LEU A 572 58.05 -47.46 46.87
CA LEU A 572 57.52 -48.36 47.90
C LEU A 572 57.01 -47.55 49.10
N PRO A 573 55.91 -47.95 49.74
CA PRO A 573 55.55 -47.42 51.06
C PRO A 573 56.54 -47.93 52.11
N LEU A 574 56.80 -47.13 53.16
CA LEU A 574 57.85 -47.39 54.16
C LEU A 574 57.80 -48.81 54.75
N TYR A 575 56.63 -49.29 55.15
CA TYR A 575 56.47 -50.61 55.75
C TYR A 575 56.92 -51.77 54.83
N ARG A 576 56.88 -51.60 53.48
CA ARG A 576 57.35 -52.63 52.54
C ARG A 576 58.86 -52.64 52.37
N VAL A 577 59.57 -51.59 52.78
CA VAL A 577 61.03 -51.55 52.70
C VAL A 577 61.62 -52.71 53.50
N PHE A 578 61.06 -52.98 54.69
CA PHE A 578 61.42 -54.10 55.55
C PHE A 578 61.15 -55.48 54.96
N ASP A 579 60.09 -55.60 54.15
CA ASP A 579 59.77 -56.85 53.46
C ASP A 579 60.60 -57.07 52.19
N THR A 580 61.07 -55.99 51.57
CA THR A 580 61.66 -56.05 50.22
C THR A 580 63.17 -56.20 50.27
N PHE A 581 63.84 -55.52 51.21
CA PHE A 581 65.28 -55.47 51.29
C PHE A 581 65.79 -56.03 52.61
N LYS A 582 66.92 -56.74 52.54
CA LYS A 582 67.71 -57.02 53.74
C LYS A 582 68.40 -55.72 54.17
N MET A 583 68.23 -55.34 55.43
CA MET A 583 68.73 -54.06 55.95
C MET A 583 70.26 -54.04 56.02
N GLU A 584 70.88 -53.26 55.15
CA GLU A 584 72.33 -53.02 55.10
C GLU A 584 72.56 -51.51 54.91
N PRO A 585 73.68 -50.96 55.38
CA PRO A 585 73.93 -49.53 55.25
C PRO A 585 74.19 -49.17 53.78
N ASN A 586 73.68 -48.01 53.34
CA ASN A 586 73.91 -47.48 51.99
C ASN A 586 73.47 -48.39 50.82
N LEU A 587 72.36 -49.12 50.98
CA LEU A 587 71.72 -49.87 49.89
C LEU A 587 71.35 -49.00 48.67
N PHE A 588 71.06 -47.72 48.91
CA PHE A 588 70.67 -46.75 47.87
C PHE A 588 71.58 -45.53 47.86
N ASP A 589 71.82 -44.95 46.69
CA ASP A 589 72.53 -43.68 46.60
C ASP A 589 71.67 -42.51 47.11
N VAL A 590 70.36 -42.56 46.86
CA VAL A 590 69.40 -41.54 47.26
C VAL A 590 68.10 -42.21 47.69
N ALA A 591 67.54 -41.81 48.84
CA ALA A 591 66.16 -42.06 49.21
C ALA A 591 65.36 -40.75 49.14
N ILE A 592 64.18 -40.79 48.52
CA ILE A 592 63.24 -39.66 48.44
C ILE A 592 62.01 -40.04 49.24
N ILE A 593 61.66 -39.22 50.22
CA ILE A 593 60.44 -39.36 51.02
C ILE A 593 59.50 -38.26 50.57
N ASP A 594 58.42 -38.67 49.92
CA ASP A 594 57.30 -37.79 49.61
C ASP A 594 56.29 -37.83 50.76
N GLU A 595 55.56 -36.74 50.98
CA GLU A 595 54.61 -36.60 52.10
C GLU A 595 55.22 -36.90 53.49
N ALA A 596 56.46 -36.44 53.71
CA ALA A 596 57.20 -36.71 54.95
C ALA A 596 56.53 -36.16 56.22
N SER A 597 55.65 -35.17 56.10
CA SER A 597 54.82 -34.66 57.21
C SER A 597 53.83 -35.71 57.73
N GLN A 598 53.47 -36.70 56.91
CA GLN A 598 52.58 -37.81 57.29
C GLN A 598 53.36 -39.07 57.71
N SER A 599 54.69 -39.03 57.73
CA SER A 599 55.54 -40.15 58.16
C SER A 599 56.01 -39.95 59.60
N GLY A 600 56.02 -41.01 60.40
CA GLY A 600 56.55 -40.97 61.77
C GLY A 600 58.08 -41.11 61.85
N PRO A 601 58.65 -41.04 63.07
CA PRO A 601 60.09 -41.11 63.29
C PRO A 601 60.77 -42.36 62.74
N GLU A 602 60.04 -43.47 62.57
CA GLU A 602 60.54 -44.72 61.99
C GLU A 602 61.17 -44.56 60.60
N ALA A 603 60.81 -43.50 59.86
CA ALA A 603 61.40 -43.17 58.57
C ALA A 603 62.90 -42.83 58.64
N VAL A 604 63.44 -42.56 59.85
CA VAL A 604 64.88 -42.36 60.09
C VAL A 604 65.73 -43.53 59.58
N ILE A 605 65.17 -44.74 59.55
CA ILE A 605 65.86 -45.92 59.01
C ILE A 605 66.29 -45.73 57.54
N LEU A 606 65.58 -44.89 56.77
CA LEU A 606 65.92 -44.61 55.38
C LEU A 606 67.26 -43.87 55.27
N LYS A 607 67.68 -43.13 56.31
CA LYS A 607 69.01 -42.55 56.37
C LYS A 607 70.10 -43.60 56.53
N TYR A 608 69.84 -44.68 57.27
CA TYR A 608 70.75 -45.81 57.35
C TYR A 608 70.87 -46.52 55.99
N LEU A 609 69.75 -46.68 55.28
CA LEU A 609 69.70 -47.35 54.00
C LEU A 609 70.27 -46.52 52.82
N SER A 610 70.44 -45.21 52.96
CA SER A 610 70.80 -44.34 51.83
C SER A 610 71.94 -43.36 52.10
N LYS A 611 72.78 -43.13 51.09
CA LYS A 611 73.87 -42.15 51.18
C LYS A 611 73.32 -40.74 51.34
N LYS A 612 72.31 -40.39 50.54
CA LYS A 612 71.60 -39.10 50.55
C LYS A 612 70.11 -39.29 50.81
N LEU A 613 69.52 -38.35 51.54
CA LEU A 613 68.09 -38.33 51.83
C LEU A 613 67.50 -37.01 51.33
N ILE A 614 66.39 -37.10 50.58
CA ILE A 614 65.58 -35.96 50.17
C ILE A 614 64.23 -36.09 50.85
N VAL A 615 63.86 -35.09 51.63
CA VAL A 615 62.62 -35.07 52.41
C VAL A 615 61.71 -34.00 51.83
N VAL A 616 60.57 -34.42 51.28
CA VAL A 616 59.55 -33.54 50.69
C VAL A 616 58.30 -33.64 51.55
N GLY A 617 57.77 -32.49 51.95
CA GLY A 617 56.58 -32.42 52.78
C GLY A 617 56.24 -30.98 53.12
N ASP A 618 55.14 -30.81 53.84
CA ASP A 618 54.66 -29.50 54.27
C ASP A 618 54.22 -29.57 55.73
N ASN A 619 54.86 -28.77 56.59
CA ASN A 619 54.55 -28.66 58.01
C ASN A 619 53.23 -27.93 58.31
N LYS A 620 52.52 -27.45 57.27
CA LYS A 620 51.15 -26.92 57.39
C LYS A 620 50.08 -27.96 57.04
N GLN A 621 50.48 -29.15 56.61
CA GLN A 621 49.58 -30.27 56.40
C GLN A 621 49.46 -31.13 57.66
N ILE A 622 48.48 -32.04 57.66
CA ILE A 622 48.21 -32.93 58.79
C ILE A 622 49.46 -33.75 59.17
N SER A 623 49.76 -33.78 60.46
CA SER A 623 50.81 -34.63 61.05
C SER A 623 50.22 -35.99 61.43
N PRO A 624 51.04 -37.02 61.69
CA PRO A 624 50.55 -38.34 62.04
C PRO A 624 49.88 -38.28 63.41
N GLU A 625 48.61 -38.67 63.53
CA GLU A 625 47.94 -38.86 64.82
C GLU A 625 47.88 -40.35 65.17
N TYR A 626 48.73 -40.79 66.08
CA TYR A 626 48.68 -42.16 66.60
C TYR A 626 47.70 -42.24 67.78
N VAL A 627 46.41 -42.30 67.46
CA VAL A 627 45.33 -42.42 68.44
C VAL A 627 45.52 -43.67 69.30
N GLY A 628 45.66 -43.50 70.63
CA GLY A 628 45.78 -44.59 71.60
C GLY A 628 47.20 -45.01 71.99
N LEU A 629 48.25 -44.29 71.58
CA LEU A 629 49.62 -44.53 72.06
C LEU A 629 49.77 -44.22 73.56
N ASN A 630 50.36 -45.15 74.32
CA ASN A 630 50.71 -44.93 75.71
C ASN A 630 52.03 -44.12 75.80
N ARG A 631 51.91 -42.81 76.02
CA ARG A 631 53.05 -41.89 76.13
C ARG A 631 54.06 -42.29 77.21
N ASN A 632 53.62 -42.90 78.31
CA ASN A 632 54.52 -43.35 79.37
C ASN A 632 55.39 -44.53 78.91
N ALA A 633 54.83 -45.44 78.12
CA ALA A 633 55.58 -46.54 77.53
C ALA A 633 56.63 -46.04 76.51
N VAL A 634 56.27 -45.06 75.68
CA VAL A 634 57.21 -44.43 74.73
C VAL A 634 58.38 -43.76 75.47
N ASN A 635 58.10 -42.99 76.52
CA ASN A 635 59.12 -42.34 77.33
C ASN A 635 60.02 -43.35 78.06
N TYR A 636 59.46 -44.46 78.54
CA TYR A 636 60.24 -45.55 79.12
C TYR A 636 61.20 -46.16 78.10
N LEU A 637 60.70 -46.56 76.92
CA LEU A 637 61.52 -47.15 75.86
C LEU A 637 62.60 -46.19 75.37
N ARG A 638 62.29 -44.90 75.27
CA ARG A 638 63.25 -43.86 74.91
C ARG A 638 64.40 -43.77 75.92
N LYS A 639 64.09 -43.75 77.22
CA LYS A 639 65.11 -43.72 78.26
C LYS A 639 65.94 -45.00 78.32
N GLU A 640 65.35 -46.15 77.99
CA GLU A 640 66.04 -47.44 78.02
C GLU A 640 66.97 -47.62 76.82
N TYR A 641 66.50 -47.32 75.60
CA TYR A 641 67.21 -47.66 74.36
C TYR A 641 67.91 -46.48 73.69
N LEU A 642 67.57 -45.24 74.04
CA LEU A 642 68.09 -44.02 73.42
C LEU A 642 68.70 -43.07 74.47
N PHE A 643 69.28 -43.61 75.54
CA PHE A 643 69.84 -42.82 76.65
C PHE A 643 71.05 -41.96 76.24
N ASP A 644 71.73 -42.34 75.16
CA ASP A 644 72.94 -41.70 74.61
C ASP A 644 72.66 -40.90 73.33
N PHE A 645 71.39 -40.68 72.98
CA PHE A 645 70.99 -39.92 71.80
C PHE A 645 70.49 -38.51 72.19
N ASP A 646 71.23 -37.48 71.82
CA ASP A 646 71.04 -36.09 72.28
C ASP A 646 69.64 -35.51 71.97
N ILE A 647 68.96 -36.02 70.94
CA ILE A 647 67.66 -35.52 70.45
C ILE A 647 66.59 -36.62 70.56
N ALA A 648 66.73 -37.51 71.56
CA ALA A 648 65.78 -38.59 71.80
C ALA A 648 64.37 -38.06 72.14
N ASP A 649 64.27 -36.85 72.69
CA ASP A 649 63.03 -36.19 73.03
C ASP A 649 62.08 -35.98 71.83
N MET A 650 62.64 -35.69 70.65
CA MET A 650 61.91 -35.53 69.39
C MET A 650 61.44 -36.86 68.76
N LEU A 651 61.88 -38.01 69.28
CA LEU A 651 61.44 -39.33 68.83
C LEU A 651 60.20 -39.74 69.62
N ASP A 652 59.09 -39.04 69.37
CA ASP A 652 57.78 -39.28 69.97
C ASP A 652 56.70 -39.62 68.93
N GLY A 653 55.47 -39.88 69.38
CA GLY A 653 54.37 -40.19 68.47
C GLY A 653 53.74 -38.97 67.80
N ASP A 654 54.11 -37.76 68.21
CA ASP A 654 53.46 -36.51 67.75
C ASP A 654 54.34 -35.74 66.76
N THR A 655 55.62 -36.10 66.65
CA THR A 655 56.61 -35.46 65.77
C THR A 655 56.66 -36.15 64.41
N SER A 656 56.40 -35.39 63.33
CA SER A 656 56.56 -35.90 61.98
C SER A 656 58.04 -36.07 61.61
N PHE A 657 58.33 -36.96 60.66
CA PHE A 657 59.68 -37.11 60.13
C PHE A 657 60.16 -35.83 59.43
N PHE A 658 59.25 -35.04 58.85
CA PHE A 658 59.58 -33.74 58.27
C PHE A 658 60.11 -32.77 59.32
N ASP A 659 59.46 -32.69 60.49
CA ASP A 659 59.91 -31.82 61.58
C ASP A 659 61.21 -32.32 62.20
N LEU A 660 61.33 -33.63 62.43
CA LEU A 660 62.56 -34.26 62.88
C LEU A 660 63.73 -33.98 61.92
N SER A 661 63.49 -34.05 60.61
CA SER A 661 64.52 -33.79 59.59
C SER A 661 64.99 -32.33 59.58
N ASN A 662 64.09 -31.38 59.83
CA ASN A 662 64.46 -29.97 59.94
C ASN A 662 65.44 -29.73 61.11
N VAL A 663 65.25 -30.44 62.23
CA VAL A 663 66.14 -30.37 63.40
C VAL A 663 67.47 -31.08 63.14
N LEU A 664 67.43 -32.30 62.59
CA LEU A 664 68.63 -33.14 62.44
C LEU A 664 69.59 -32.69 61.33
N PHE A 665 69.06 -32.18 60.21
CA PHE A 665 69.88 -31.98 58.99
C PHE A 665 70.01 -30.52 58.57
N GLY A 666 69.11 -29.64 58.99
CA GLY A 666 69.08 -28.23 58.58
C GLY A 666 68.83 -28.03 57.07
N GLY A 667 68.62 -26.78 56.64
CA GLY A 667 68.54 -26.42 55.22
C GLY A 667 67.22 -26.78 54.52
N ARG A 668 66.13 -26.06 54.86
CA ARG A 668 64.83 -26.17 54.18
C ARG A 668 64.78 -25.30 52.92
N ILE A 669 64.33 -25.88 51.81
CA ILE A 669 63.99 -25.14 50.58
C ILE A 669 62.47 -25.07 50.49
N THR A 670 61.92 -23.85 50.44
CA THR A 670 60.47 -23.63 50.32
C THR A 670 60.12 -23.27 48.87
N LEU A 671 59.27 -24.09 48.25
CA LEU A 671 58.71 -23.80 46.92
C LEU A 671 57.54 -22.81 47.06
N ARG A 672 57.44 -21.86 46.13
CA ARG A 672 56.42 -20.80 46.16
C ARG A 672 55.38 -20.90 45.05
N GLU A 673 55.65 -21.64 43.98
CA GLU A 673 54.73 -21.71 42.84
C GLU A 673 53.68 -22.82 43.02
N HIS A 674 52.43 -22.55 42.61
CA HIS A 674 51.36 -23.54 42.59
C HIS A 674 50.73 -23.65 41.20
N PHE A 675 50.42 -24.87 40.74
CA PHE A 675 49.97 -25.09 39.35
C PHE A 675 48.57 -25.69 39.21
N ARG A 676 47.83 -25.86 40.32
CA ARG A 676 46.60 -26.66 40.35
C ARG A 676 45.36 -25.95 40.89
N CYS A 677 45.54 -24.91 41.69
CA CYS A 677 44.43 -24.21 42.34
C CYS A 677 44.06 -22.93 41.61
N MET A 678 42.77 -22.58 41.66
CA MET A 678 42.33 -21.24 41.25
C MET A 678 42.82 -20.19 42.26
N PRO A 679 43.07 -18.94 41.82
CA PRO A 679 43.60 -17.88 42.67
C PRO A 679 42.82 -17.69 43.98
N GLU A 680 41.49 -17.84 43.95
CA GLU A 680 40.62 -17.62 45.10
C GLU A 680 40.84 -18.66 46.20
N ILE A 681 41.09 -19.92 45.81
CA ILE A 681 41.31 -21.03 46.76
C ILE A 681 42.70 -20.92 47.37
N ILE A 682 43.72 -20.60 46.56
CA ILE A 682 45.08 -20.47 47.10
C ILE A 682 45.21 -19.23 47.99
N GLU A 683 44.48 -18.15 47.68
CA GLU A 683 44.53 -16.92 48.48
C GLU A 683 43.96 -17.16 49.88
N PHE A 684 42.93 -18.00 50.01
CA PHE A 684 42.43 -18.46 51.31
C PHE A 684 43.51 -19.20 52.12
N SER A 685 44.20 -20.17 51.51
CA SER A 685 45.29 -20.91 52.18
C SER A 685 46.48 -20.00 52.52
N ASN A 686 46.83 -19.04 51.65
CA ASN A 686 47.87 -18.05 51.90
C ASN A 686 47.56 -17.16 53.11
N LYS A 687 46.28 -16.78 53.28
CA LYS A 687 45.85 -15.99 54.45
C LYS A 687 45.98 -16.76 55.76
N ILE A 688 45.73 -18.07 55.76
CA ILE A 688 45.65 -18.87 56.99
C ILE A 688 46.99 -19.52 57.36
N SER A 689 47.71 -20.09 56.38
CA SER A 689 48.82 -21.02 56.64
C SER A 689 50.18 -20.54 56.10
N TYR A 690 50.21 -19.73 55.02
CA TYR A 690 51.44 -19.37 54.30
C TYR A 690 51.72 -17.85 54.27
N THR A 691 51.28 -17.09 55.27
CA THR A 691 51.36 -15.61 55.30
C THR A 691 52.77 -15.07 55.03
N ASN A 692 53.80 -15.73 55.56
CA ASN A 692 55.20 -15.31 55.42
C ASN A 692 55.87 -15.80 54.12
N THR A 693 55.24 -16.73 53.40
CA THR A 693 55.74 -17.33 52.16
C THR A 693 54.55 -17.66 51.24
N PRO A 694 53.84 -16.65 50.71
CA PRO A 694 52.63 -16.86 49.94
C PRO A 694 52.93 -17.66 48.68
N LEU A 695 52.02 -18.58 48.36
CA LEU A 695 52.05 -19.38 47.15
C LEU A 695 51.52 -18.54 45.98
N THR A 696 52.27 -18.46 44.89
CA THR A 696 51.95 -17.70 43.69
C THR A 696 51.62 -18.62 42.52
N PRO A 697 50.70 -18.22 41.61
CA PRO A 697 50.37 -19.00 40.41
C PRO A 697 51.54 -19.21 39.45
#